data_AF-A0A486XLC4-F1
#
_entry.id   AF-A0A486XLC4-F1
#
_cell.length_a   1.000
_cell.length_b   1.000
_cell.length_c   1.000
_cell.angle_alpha   90.00
_cell.angle_beta   90.00
_cell.angle_gamma   90.00
#
_symmetry.space_group_name_H-M   'P 1'
#
loop_
_entity.id
_entity.type
_entity.pdbx_description
1 polymer ?
#
loop_
_entity_poly.entity_id
_entity_poly.type
_entity_poly.pdbx_seq_one_letter_code
_entity_poly.pdbx_strand_id
1 'polypeptide(L)'
;MKTLLIFALHVLILSSRSIWGVDFGVTNNADSGSGSLRQAIIDLNASASSETSTITFDPGLGRISLLSDLPAIEVEGVFTTATGDSLIIDGGVKLFSALNRSFNINVSPSSSLALLGTLDSGSLMRLGSGELILEGSNNYTEGTTISGGLLTLYRTGTLAPTGKVAINSGGILDISSIGADSQTISGLSGSEGEIVLGEKTLIIESVLSTVYRGVISGAGSVIKQGPQMLILMGDNTYSGRTEVREGVLQGNTASLQGDIINDASLIFDQISSSEYTGVISGSGTLTKQNTGLLILSNANTYSGGTRISGGILQGNTTSLQGDIINDASLIFDQISSGQYVGVISGSGNVVKKNAGTLILSNANTYSGGTTVIEGILQGNATSLQGDIANDALVVFDQVDTGTYNGMISGTGAVIKQNTGTLFLQGSNHVGGTTINAGTLALLGRLPDIGSVTVNAGVFDISALSASSQTIYNLSGIGGEVVLGENTLIAGSLDDTMYAGVISGAGSFTKDGSGTLTLSAANTYTGATTILSGPLILSGNGSLATNNPVILSGADSIFDITGANGACSIGSLDGVMGSQVLLGANTLTIEGSNDASYAGVISGTGSLIKQGSGKVILAGANTYSGGTLVGAGSLQGSTDSLQGNILNNASIVFDQAYTGTYDGILSGIGAINKQNIGTVVFTSPNTYSGGTMITLGTLALSGSGAICPTGTVIINVGNFDISNITASSQTIGSLIGGGNIFLGEKTLIIATENDTSYVGVVSGAGSLIKQGGGTLTLGETNTYSGGTTINAGTLVLSGSGKLSSIGAVTINAGSFDISNIADSSQTIGDLSGMGGELILGDKTLIQEAFNYTSYAGTIQGSGALIKQGLGTLILTGDNDYSGGTTVNAGVLQGDTNSLQGNILSDAQLVFNQISSGTYEGIISGGGNLVKQGIGMLTPMLSLIN
;
A
#
# COMPACT_ATOMS: atom_id res chain seq x y z
N MET A 1 131.53 44.12 50.86
CA MET A 1 132.18 43.22 49.87
C MET A 1 131.10 42.38 49.19
N LYS A 2 131.34 41.92 47.95
CA LYS A 2 130.63 40.87 47.16
C LYS A 2 129.37 40.25 47.80
N THR A 3 128.17 40.23 47.19
CA THR A 3 127.76 40.58 45.80
C THR A 3 126.25 41.01 45.79
N LEU A 4 125.39 41.04 44.76
CA LEU A 4 125.33 40.44 43.40
C LEU A 4 124.56 41.37 42.41
N LEU A 5 123.91 40.79 41.40
CA LEU A 5 123.06 41.34 40.32
C LEU A 5 121.63 41.65 40.84
N ILE A 6 120.76 42.47 40.23
CA ILE A 6 120.80 43.43 39.09
C ILE A 6 119.76 44.52 39.46
N PHE A 7 120.12 45.81 39.52
CA PHE A 7 120.07 46.83 38.45
C PHE A 7 118.67 47.13 37.87
N ALA A 8 118.36 48.42 37.73
CA ALA A 8 117.05 48.95 37.32
C ALA A 8 117.11 49.62 35.92
N LEU A 9 115.94 50.01 35.40
CA LEU A 9 115.59 51.39 34.95
C LEU A 9 114.69 51.42 33.69
N HIS A 10 113.92 52.51 33.57
CA HIS A 10 113.13 53.01 32.42
C HIS A 10 111.77 52.37 32.07
N VAL A 11 110.79 53.28 31.98
CA VAL A 11 109.58 53.18 31.15
C VAL A 11 109.93 53.62 29.73
N LEU A 12 109.63 52.80 28.71
CA LEU A 12 108.84 53.22 27.53
C LEU A 12 108.54 52.02 26.59
N ILE A 13 107.26 51.86 26.23
CA ILE A 13 106.68 51.24 25.02
C ILE A 13 107.09 49.80 24.61
N LEU A 14 106.03 49.02 24.31
CA LEU A 14 105.90 47.75 23.60
C LEU A 14 107.17 47.16 22.92
N SER A 15 107.47 45.90 23.27
CA SER A 15 107.87 44.91 22.27
C SER A 15 107.39 43.50 22.62
N SER A 16 106.66 42.89 21.67
CA SER A 16 106.54 41.44 21.46
C SER A 16 106.50 40.51 22.68
N ARG A 17 105.43 40.59 23.47
CA ARG A 17 104.67 39.37 23.79
C ARG A 17 103.20 39.59 23.43
N SER A 18 102.72 38.84 22.44
CA SER A 18 101.29 38.57 22.32
C SER A 18 100.87 37.83 23.58
N ILE A 19 100.12 38.50 24.45
CA ILE A 19 99.41 37.86 25.56
C ILE A 19 98.05 37.50 24.98
N TRP A 20 98.01 36.33 24.34
CA TRP A 20 96.83 35.75 23.70
C TRP A 20 95.75 35.52 24.76
N GLY A 21 94.64 36.27 24.68
CA GLY A 21 93.56 36.26 25.67
C GLY A 21 93.97 36.90 27.00
N VAL A 22 93.33 38.03 27.35
CA VAL A 22 93.42 38.59 28.70
C VAL A 22 92.21 38.12 29.51
N ASP A 23 92.45 37.25 30.49
CA ASP A 23 91.42 36.80 31.42
C ASP A 23 91.22 37.82 32.55
N PHE A 24 90.12 38.56 32.51
CA PHE A 24 89.71 39.50 33.54
C PHE A 24 88.90 38.78 34.63
N GLY A 25 89.53 38.52 35.78
CA GLY A 25 88.87 37.92 36.95
C GLY A 25 88.01 38.91 37.72
N VAL A 26 86.70 38.68 37.78
CA VAL A 26 85.74 39.51 38.54
C VAL A 26 85.43 38.86 39.89
N THR A 27 85.77 39.55 40.97
CA THR A 27 85.70 39.03 42.36
C THR A 27 84.72 39.81 43.25
N ASN A 28 84.15 40.92 42.77
CA ASN A 28 83.07 41.62 43.48
C ASN A 28 82.02 42.20 42.52
N ASN A 29 80.81 42.36 43.06
CA ASN A 29 79.59 42.79 42.36
C ASN A 29 79.27 44.28 42.65
N ALA A 30 80.29 45.15 42.74
CA ALA A 30 80.15 46.56 43.12
C ALA A 30 80.84 47.50 42.10
N ASP A 31 80.09 48.46 41.53
CA ASP A 31 80.41 49.21 40.30
C ASP A 31 81.69 50.09 40.27
N SER A 32 82.52 50.14 41.30
CA SER A 32 83.56 51.18 41.43
C SER A 32 84.89 50.76 42.06
N GLY A 33 85.20 49.45 42.09
CA GLY A 33 86.47 48.92 42.61
C GLY A 33 87.34 48.21 41.57
N SER A 34 88.64 48.04 41.86
CA SER A 34 89.49 47.11 41.08
C SER A 34 88.99 45.66 41.26
N GLY A 35 88.93 44.90 40.16
CA GLY A 35 88.29 43.57 40.16
C GLY A 35 86.75 43.60 40.20
N SER A 36 86.14 44.77 40.01
CA SER A 36 84.70 44.89 39.71
C SER A 36 84.43 44.66 38.22
N LEU A 37 83.19 44.26 37.93
CA LEU A 37 82.68 44.08 36.57
C LEU A 37 82.77 45.36 35.72
N ARG A 38 82.48 46.54 36.32
CA ARG A 38 82.56 47.83 35.62
C ARG A 38 83.99 48.21 35.21
N GLN A 39 84.98 47.93 36.07
CA GLN A 39 86.38 48.17 35.72
C GLN A 39 86.87 47.19 34.65
N ALA A 40 86.55 45.90 34.77
CA ALA A 40 86.90 44.89 33.77
C ALA A 40 86.36 45.23 32.37
N ILE A 41 85.13 45.74 32.27
CA ILE A 41 84.52 46.18 31.01
C ILE A 41 85.24 47.43 30.44
N ILE A 42 85.61 48.39 31.27
CA ILE A 42 86.36 49.58 30.84
C ILE A 42 87.76 49.19 30.34
N ASP A 43 88.45 48.30 31.04
CA ASP A 43 89.78 47.83 30.67
C ASP A 43 89.74 46.98 29.37
N LEU A 44 88.70 46.14 29.20
CA LEU A 44 88.44 45.38 27.97
C LEU A 44 88.22 46.30 26.76
N ASN A 45 87.36 47.31 26.88
CA ASN A 45 87.10 48.27 25.80
C ASN A 45 88.34 49.11 25.43
N ALA A 46 89.20 49.41 26.41
CA ALA A 46 90.44 50.16 26.17
C ALA A 46 91.55 49.34 25.49
N SER A 47 91.39 48.01 25.34
CA SER A 47 92.46 47.10 24.86
C SER A 47 92.78 47.22 23.37
N ALA A 48 91.81 47.64 22.55
CA ALA A 48 91.93 47.85 21.10
C ALA A 48 92.43 46.65 20.25
N SER A 49 92.41 45.42 20.78
CA SER A 49 92.82 44.20 20.08
C SER A 49 91.64 43.45 19.46
N SER A 50 91.79 42.99 18.21
CA SER A 50 90.81 42.13 17.52
C SER A 50 90.98 40.64 17.86
N GLU A 51 91.23 40.30 19.13
CA GLU A 51 91.36 38.94 19.64
C GLU A 51 90.52 38.78 20.92
N THR A 52 89.85 37.64 21.05
CA THR A 52 88.91 37.36 22.14
C THR A 52 89.57 37.41 23.52
N SER A 53 88.97 38.13 24.46
CA SER A 53 89.40 38.17 25.87
C SER A 53 88.28 37.73 26.81
N THR A 54 88.62 36.99 27.87
CA THR A 54 87.62 36.38 28.76
C THR A 54 87.32 37.31 29.93
N ILE A 55 86.03 37.46 30.29
CA ILE A 55 85.65 37.90 31.63
C ILE A 55 85.19 36.66 32.40
N THR A 56 85.95 36.31 33.44
CA THR A 56 85.75 35.09 34.23
C THR A 56 85.25 35.47 35.61
N PHE A 57 84.11 34.94 36.00
CA PHE A 57 83.50 35.19 37.30
C PHE A 57 83.95 34.15 38.34
N ASP A 58 84.17 34.59 39.58
CA ASP A 58 84.51 33.69 40.68
C ASP A 58 83.33 32.73 40.98
N PRO A 59 83.53 31.40 40.97
CA PRO A 59 82.46 30.40 41.11
C PRO A 59 81.74 30.36 42.47
N GLY A 60 82.03 31.30 43.38
CA GLY A 60 81.29 31.49 44.64
C GLY A 60 80.17 32.55 44.61
N LEU A 61 79.97 33.28 43.50
CA LEU A 61 79.13 34.49 43.50
C LEU A 61 77.61 34.22 43.42
N GLY A 62 77.14 33.20 42.71
CA GLY A 62 75.73 32.76 42.64
C GLY A 62 74.73 33.70 41.93
N ARG A 63 74.94 35.01 42.03
CA ARG A 63 74.17 36.08 41.40
C ARG A 63 75.08 37.23 40.98
N ILE A 64 75.16 37.47 39.69
CA ILE A 64 75.75 38.70 39.13
C ILE A 64 74.61 39.71 38.92
N SER A 65 74.84 40.99 39.23
CA SER A 65 73.87 42.07 38.98
C SER A 65 74.54 43.15 38.12
N LEU A 66 74.16 43.23 36.84
CA LEU A 66 74.58 44.30 35.94
C LEU A 66 73.64 45.51 36.12
N LEU A 67 74.10 46.61 36.73
CA LEU A 67 73.31 47.84 36.91
C LEU A 67 73.31 48.73 35.65
N SER A 68 72.37 49.69 35.59
CA SER A 68 71.99 50.46 34.39
C SER A 68 73.07 51.29 33.69
N ASP A 69 74.19 51.56 34.37
CA ASP A 69 75.15 52.58 33.96
C ASP A 69 76.49 51.97 33.50
N LEU A 70 76.49 50.71 33.08
CA LEU A 70 77.68 50.03 32.56
C LEU A 70 77.95 50.44 31.09
N PRO A 71 79.18 50.82 30.72
CA PRO A 71 79.50 51.12 29.34
C PRO A 71 79.35 49.86 28.47
N ALA A 72 78.80 50.02 27.26
CA ALA A 72 78.63 48.92 26.32
C ALA A 72 79.98 48.29 25.98
N ILE A 73 80.03 46.96 25.85
CA ILE A 73 81.24 46.25 25.42
C ILE A 73 81.34 46.38 23.90
N GLU A 74 82.45 46.88 23.39
CA GLU A 74 82.65 47.15 21.95
C GLU A 74 83.66 46.17 21.29
N VAL A 75 84.09 45.15 22.03
CA VAL A 75 85.10 44.14 21.63
C VAL A 75 84.56 42.73 21.90
N GLU A 76 84.94 41.72 21.10
CA GLU A 76 84.51 40.33 21.32
C GLU A 76 85.05 39.79 22.66
N GLY A 77 84.14 39.61 23.62
CA GLY A 77 84.44 38.98 24.90
C GLY A 77 83.97 37.53 24.96
N VAL A 78 84.45 36.78 25.95
CA VAL A 78 83.83 35.50 26.35
C VAL A 78 83.49 35.58 27.83
N PHE A 79 82.23 35.32 28.21
CA PHE A 79 81.82 35.30 29.61
C PHE A 79 81.71 33.87 30.13
N THR A 80 82.37 33.58 31.26
CA THR A 80 82.31 32.26 31.89
C THR A 80 81.91 32.34 33.37
N THR A 81 80.86 31.59 33.74
CA THR A 81 80.39 31.37 35.12
C THR A 81 80.49 29.88 35.50
N ALA A 82 80.16 29.54 36.74
CA ALA A 82 79.92 28.15 37.10
C ALA A 82 78.56 27.67 36.57
N THR A 83 78.40 26.34 36.47
CA THR A 83 77.13 25.71 36.13
C THR A 83 76.11 25.90 37.26
N GLY A 84 75.04 26.66 36.98
CA GLY A 84 73.93 26.91 37.91
C GLY A 84 73.79 28.37 38.37
N ASP A 85 74.78 29.23 38.08
CA ASP A 85 74.73 30.66 38.40
C ASP A 85 73.61 31.37 37.62
N SER A 86 73.06 32.44 38.22
CA SER A 86 72.05 33.29 37.56
C SER A 86 72.60 34.68 37.27
N LEU A 87 72.61 35.05 35.99
CA LEU A 87 72.97 36.40 35.53
C LEU A 87 71.73 37.28 35.58
N ILE A 88 71.75 38.32 36.43
CA ILE A 88 70.65 39.28 36.57
C ILE A 88 71.06 40.62 35.99
N ILE A 89 70.21 41.20 35.15
CA ILE A 89 70.48 42.44 34.42
C ILE A 89 69.40 43.46 34.71
N ASP A 90 69.84 44.60 35.24
CA ASP A 90 69.03 45.67 35.83
C ASP A 90 69.30 46.98 35.08
N GLY A 91 69.04 46.94 33.77
CA GLY A 91 69.21 48.06 32.84
C GLY A 91 69.39 47.63 31.38
N GLY A 92 69.57 48.62 30.49
CA GLY A 92 69.73 48.42 29.05
C GLY A 92 71.17 48.06 28.67
N VAL A 93 71.46 46.77 28.48
CA VAL A 93 72.84 46.27 28.25
C VAL A 93 72.97 45.59 26.88
N LYS A 94 74.14 45.74 26.24
CA LYS A 94 74.55 44.95 25.07
C LYS A 94 75.75 44.08 25.41
N LEU A 95 75.69 42.78 25.10
CA LEU A 95 76.80 41.84 25.27
C LEU A 95 77.23 41.29 23.91
N PHE A 96 78.50 41.51 23.56
CA PHE A 96 79.16 40.94 22.38
C PHE A 96 80.03 39.76 22.83
N SER A 97 79.43 38.57 22.91
CA SER A 97 80.13 37.40 23.46
C SER A 97 79.57 36.06 23.05
N ALA A 98 80.47 35.10 22.84
CA ALA A 98 80.12 33.68 22.90
C ALA A 98 79.87 33.25 24.35
N LEU A 99 78.76 32.56 24.58
CA LEU A 99 78.44 31.90 25.85
C LEU A 99 78.52 30.38 25.62
N ASN A 100 79.39 29.71 26.39
CA ASN A 100 79.82 28.32 26.11
C ASN A 100 79.22 27.26 27.07
N ARG A 101 78.12 27.56 27.76
CA ARG A 101 77.47 26.71 28.78
C ARG A 101 75.98 27.04 28.95
N SER A 102 75.26 26.26 29.76
CA SER A 102 73.87 26.50 30.13
C SER A 102 73.73 27.65 31.14
N PHE A 103 72.79 28.59 30.91
CA PHE A 103 72.65 29.83 31.70
C PHE A 103 71.19 30.15 32.09
N ASN A 104 71.02 30.70 33.30
CA ASN A 104 69.81 31.40 33.73
C ASN A 104 69.99 32.93 33.54
N ILE A 105 69.28 33.52 32.58
CA ILE A 105 69.24 34.96 32.34
C ILE A 105 67.96 35.54 32.96
N ASN A 106 68.13 36.48 33.90
CA ASN A 106 67.04 37.21 34.53
C ASN A 106 67.08 38.69 34.16
N VAL A 107 66.06 39.20 33.47
CA VAL A 107 66.00 40.62 33.07
C VAL A 107 64.93 41.34 33.88
N SER A 108 65.34 42.43 34.56
CA SER A 108 64.48 43.26 35.38
C SER A 108 63.28 43.86 34.62
N PRO A 109 62.19 44.23 35.33
CA PRO A 109 61.13 45.04 34.74
C PRO A 109 61.70 46.29 34.04
N SER A 110 61.08 46.67 32.91
CA SER A 110 61.47 47.86 32.12
C SER A 110 62.90 47.87 31.57
N SER A 111 63.62 46.74 31.59
CA SER A 111 64.99 46.60 31.06
C SER A 111 65.04 45.68 29.83
N SER A 112 66.01 45.90 28.95
CA SER A 112 66.27 45.02 27.79
C SER A 112 67.75 44.64 27.68
N LEU A 113 68.02 43.37 27.40
CA LEU A 113 69.36 42.84 27.10
C LEU A 113 69.45 42.49 25.62
N ALA A 114 70.43 42.99 24.88
CA ALA A 114 70.75 42.48 23.54
C ALA A 114 72.00 41.59 23.55
N LEU A 115 71.89 40.38 22.99
CA LEU A 115 73.01 39.46 22.76
C LEU A 115 73.42 39.49 21.29
N LEU A 116 74.66 39.93 21.04
CA LEU A 116 75.24 40.10 19.70
C LEU A 116 76.42 39.13 19.53
N GLY A 117 76.11 37.87 19.25
CA GLY A 117 77.12 36.81 19.08
C GLY A 117 76.49 35.45 18.81
N THR A 118 77.31 34.45 18.53
CA THR A 118 76.88 33.05 18.47
C THR A 118 76.88 32.45 19.87
N LEU A 119 75.84 31.71 20.25
CA LEU A 119 75.70 31.10 21.58
C LEU A 119 75.83 29.59 21.46
N ASP A 120 76.89 28.99 22.03
CA ASP A 120 77.31 27.62 21.72
C ASP A 120 77.25 26.67 22.93
N SER A 121 76.48 25.58 22.78
CA SER A 121 76.30 24.48 23.75
C SER A 121 75.60 24.82 25.08
N GLY A 122 74.83 23.85 25.59
CA GLY A 122 74.04 23.98 26.82
C GLY A 122 72.56 24.27 26.56
N SER A 123 71.93 24.96 27.53
CA SER A 123 70.52 25.39 27.53
C SER A 123 70.33 26.85 27.98
N LEU A 124 69.28 27.51 27.48
CA LEU A 124 68.87 28.86 27.87
C LEU A 124 67.68 28.80 28.81
N MET A 125 67.76 29.44 29.99
CA MET A 125 66.59 29.72 30.81
C MET A 125 66.41 31.23 30.97
N ARG A 126 65.20 31.73 30.69
CA ARG A 126 64.82 33.14 30.68
C ARG A 126 63.77 33.42 31.76
N LEU A 127 64.11 34.30 32.71
CA LEU A 127 63.37 34.58 33.95
C LEU A 127 63.17 36.09 34.14
N GLY A 128 62.16 36.52 34.93
CA GLY A 128 61.89 37.96 35.14
C GLY A 128 61.13 38.63 33.98
N SER A 129 60.72 39.88 34.12
CA SER A 129 59.69 40.49 33.26
C SER A 129 60.18 41.50 32.21
N GLY A 130 61.49 41.71 32.04
CA GLY A 130 62.04 42.58 30.99
C GLY A 130 61.99 41.97 29.58
N GLU A 131 62.93 42.38 28.72
CA GLU A 131 63.14 41.86 27.36
C GLU A 131 64.55 41.26 27.20
N LEU A 132 64.66 40.15 26.47
CA LEU A 132 65.92 39.60 25.97
C LEU A 132 65.86 39.57 24.43
N ILE A 133 66.72 40.32 23.77
CA ILE A 133 66.86 40.38 22.32
C ILE A 133 68.05 39.50 21.90
N LEU A 134 67.82 38.54 21.00
CA LEU A 134 68.89 37.82 20.32
C LEU A 134 69.11 38.45 18.95
N GLU A 135 70.29 39.04 18.70
CA GLU A 135 70.69 39.52 17.36
C GLU A 135 71.57 38.49 16.61
N GLY A 136 72.05 37.42 17.28
CA GLY A 136 72.87 36.35 16.70
C GLY A 136 72.36 34.93 16.97
N SER A 137 72.89 33.96 16.21
CA SER A 137 72.42 32.56 16.22
C SER A 137 72.69 31.84 17.54
N ASN A 138 71.69 31.12 18.04
CA ASN A 138 71.82 30.23 19.18
C ASN A 138 71.89 28.75 18.73
N ASN A 139 72.91 28.04 19.19
CA ASN A 139 73.20 26.63 18.86
C ASN A 139 72.95 25.69 20.07
N TYR A 140 72.16 26.09 21.07
CA TYR A 140 71.90 25.32 22.29
C TYR A 140 71.03 24.07 22.03
N THR A 141 71.64 22.90 22.16
CA THR A 141 71.00 21.60 21.88
C THR A 141 70.16 21.07 23.05
N GLU A 142 70.39 21.53 24.30
CA GLU A 142 69.63 21.06 25.47
C GLU A 142 68.26 21.76 25.61
N GLY A 143 68.09 22.91 24.95
CA GLY A 143 66.81 23.62 24.81
C GLY A 143 66.75 25.02 25.45
N THR A 144 65.60 25.67 25.25
CA THR A 144 65.29 27.03 25.71
C THR A 144 64.01 27.01 26.54
N THR A 145 64.04 27.59 27.74
CA THR A 145 62.89 27.72 28.65
C THR A 145 62.64 29.18 28.99
N ILE A 146 61.45 29.70 28.69
CA ILE A 146 61.00 31.05 29.03
C ILE A 146 59.94 30.92 30.14
N SER A 147 60.11 31.60 31.26
CA SER A 147 59.20 31.54 32.41
C SER A 147 59.01 32.95 33.01
N GLY A 148 58.61 33.87 32.14
CA GLY A 148 58.48 35.30 32.43
C GLY A 148 59.18 36.16 31.37
N GLY A 149 58.53 37.25 30.98
CA GLY A 149 59.09 38.31 30.13
C GLY A 149 59.24 37.94 28.66
N LEU A 150 59.77 38.89 27.89
CA LEU A 150 59.91 38.79 26.45
C LEU A 150 61.27 38.22 26.04
N LEU A 151 61.27 37.32 25.06
CA LEU A 151 62.42 36.87 24.26
C LEU A 151 62.17 37.23 22.80
N THR A 152 62.83 38.26 22.30
CA THR A 152 62.73 38.77 20.93
C THR A 152 63.86 38.20 20.08
N LEU A 153 63.53 37.55 18.96
CA LEU A 153 64.51 37.16 17.95
C LEU A 153 64.58 38.25 16.87
N TYR A 154 65.77 38.82 16.64
CA TYR A 154 65.94 40.01 15.81
C TYR A 154 67.01 39.80 14.74
N ARG A 155 66.72 40.14 13.47
CA ARG A 155 67.65 40.00 12.32
C ARG A 155 68.27 38.60 12.19
N THR A 156 69.52 38.43 12.59
CA THR A 156 70.27 37.15 12.55
C THR A 156 70.07 36.29 13.80
N GLY A 157 69.29 36.75 14.76
CA GLY A 157 68.86 35.98 15.92
C GLY A 157 68.03 34.75 15.52
N THR A 158 68.48 33.58 15.94
CA THR A 158 67.77 32.29 15.76
C THR A 158 67.90 31.44 17.01
N LEU A 159 66.95 30.51 17.21
CA LEU A 159 67.09 29.39 18.14
C LEU A 159 67.61 28.14 17.41
N ALA A 160 68.21 27.21 18.14
CA ALA A 160 68.76 25.99 17.57
C ALA A 160 67.65 25.06 17.02
N PRO A 161 67.72 24.59 15.76
CA PRO A 161 66.75 23.63 15.21
C PRO A 161 66.62 22.33 16.00
N THR A 162 67.70 21.94 16.69
CA THR A 162 67.76 20.75 17.56
C THR A 162 67.36 21.03 19.01
N GLY A 163 67.21 22.29 19.41
CA GLY A 163 66.79 22.70 20.76
C GLY A 163 65.27 22.71 20.90
N LYS A 164 64.76 22.18 22.02
CA LYS A 164 63.33 22.28 22.39
C LYS A 164 63.03 23.67 22.90
N VAL A 165 61.77 24.11 22.81
CA VAL A 165 61.29 25.32 23.47
C VAL A 165 60.20 25.01 24.49
N ALA A 166 60.32 25.61 25.68
CA ALA A 166 59.32 25.60 26.74
C ALA A 166 58.92 27.04 27.09
N ILE A 167 57.65 27.42 26.94
CA ILE A 167 57.16 28.78 27.23
C ILE A 167 56.05 28.71 28.28
N ASN A 168 56.42 29.00 29.52
CA ASN A 168 55.54 28.94 30.68
C ASN A 168 54.83 30.29 30.92
N SER A 169 53.89 30.29 31.88
CA SER A 169 53.04 31.45 32.20
C SER A 169 53.82 32.76 32.32
N GLY A 170 53.36 33.78 31.60
CA GLY A 170 53.98 35.11 31.54
C GLY A 170 55.25 35.22 30.70
N GLY A 171 55.70 34.15 30.03
CA GLY A 171 56.79 34.18 29.04
C GLY A 171 56.27 34.39 27.61
N ILE A 172 56.96 35.22 26.83
CA ILE A 172 56.65 35.52 25.42
C ILE A 172 57.88 35.23 24.56
N LEU A 173 57.70 34.52 23.44
CA LEU A 173 58.68 34.39 22.36
C LEU A 173 58.21 35.21 21.15
N ASP A 174 58.86 36.33 20.86
CA ASP A 174 58.58 37.11 19.65
C ASP A 174 59.59 36.75 18.56
N ILE A 175 59.09 36.20 17.45
CA ILE A 175 59.87 35.92 16.23
C ILE A 175 59.52 36.87 15.08
N SER A 176 58.65 37.86 15.29
CA SER A 176 58.18 38.79 14.24
C SER A 176 59.31 39.50 13.50
N SER A 177 60.43 39.73 14.19
CA SER A 177 61.54 40.57 13.74
C SER A 177 62.78 39.79 13.28
N ILE A 178 62.68 38.47 13.07
CA ILE A 178 63.77 37.70 12.44
C ILE A 178 63.92 38.05 10.95
N GLY A 179 65.16 38.04 10.48
CA GLY A 179 65.52 38.25 9.08
C GLY A 179 65.29 37.01 8.20
N ALA A 180 65.31 35.81 8.77
CA ALA A 180 64.88 34.58 8.09
C ALA A 180 63.36 34.55 7.91
N ASP A 181 62.82 33.71 7.03
CA ASP A 181 61.36 33.57 6.88
C ASP A 181 60.74 32.53 7.83
N SER A 182 61.59 31.77 8.52
CA SER A 182 61.17 30.76 9.49
C SER A 182 62.15 30.58 10.64
N GLN A 183 61.63 30.15 11.80
CA GLN A 183 62.41 29.61 12.93
C GLN A 183 62.08 28.12 13.10
N THR A 184 63.08 27.26 13.25
CA THR A 184 62.90 25.81 13.52
C THR A 184 63.25 25.45 14.95
N ILE A 185 62.49 24.57 15.61
CA ILE A 185 62.71 24.09 16.98
C ILE A 185 62.37 22.60 17.10
N SER A 186 63.02 21.83 18.00
CA SER A 186 62.84 20.36 18.12
C SER A 186 61.65 19.90 18.98
N GLY A 187 60.66 20.77 19.15
CA GLY A 187 59.46 20.53 19.95
C GLY A 187 59.06 21.76 20.76
N LEU A 188 57.75 21.94 20.94
CA LEU A 188 57.16 23.09 21.62
C LEU A 188 56.33 22.62 22.82
N SER A 189 56.62 23.19 23.99
CA SER A 189 55.93 22.89 25.24
C SER A 189 55.68 24.14 26.06
N GLY A 190 54.80 24.10 27.06
CA GLY A 190 54.56 25.28 27.90
C GLY A 190 53.21 25.28 28.61
N SER A 191 53.15 25.98 29.75
CA SER A 191 51.95 26.02 30.59
C SER A 191 50.91 27.04 30.13
N GLU A 192 51.30 28.29 29.83
CA GLU A 192 50.43 29.44 29.52
C GLU A 192 51.25 30.60 28.87
N GLY A 193 52.22 30.29 28.01
CA GLY A 193 53.07 31.31 27.35
C GLY A 193 52.41 31.98 26.13
N GLU A 194 53.15 32.86 25.44
CA GLU A 194 52.80 33.35 24.10
C GLU A 194 53.94 33.17 23.08
N ILE A 195 53.60 32.97 21.80
CA ILE A 195 54.48 33.14 20.64
C ILE A 195 53.88 34.20 19.70
N VAL A 196 54.64 35.26 19.43
CA VAL A 196 54.30 36.27 18.42
C VAL A 196 55.05 35.96 17.12
N LEU A 197 54.33 35.64 16.05
CA LEU A 197 54.92 35.22 14.77
C LEU A 197 55.29 36.38 13.83
N GLY A 198 54.67 37.55 13.97
CA GLY A 198 54.69 38.56 12.90
C GLY A 198 54.13 37.98 11.61
N GLU A 199 54.89 38.00 10.51
CA GLU A 199 54.58 37.32 9.23
C GLU A 199 55.35 35.98 9.06
N LYS A 200 56.05 35.51 10.11
CA LYS A 200 57.08 34.46 10.00
C LYS A 200 56.54 33.06 10.28
N THR A 201 57.28 32.04 9.84
CA THR A 201 56.88 30.63 10.00
C THR A 201 57.57 29.97 11.18
N LEU A 202 56.80 29.38 12.11
CA LEU A 202 57.35 28.52 13.16
C LEU A 202 57.33 27.05 12.71
N ILE A 203 58.49 26.41 12.63
CA ILE A 203 58.66 25.00 12.27
C ILE A 203 58.98 24.19 13.54
N ILE A 204 58.16 23.18 13.83
CA ILE A 204 58.21 22.39 15.05
C ILE A 204 58.53 20.93 14.68
N GLU A 205 59.82 20.61 14.71
CA GLU A 205 60.42 19.29 14.46
C GLU A 205 60.22 18.39 15.68
N SER A 206 59.06 17.77 15.79
CA SER A 206 58.63 17.06 17.00
C SER A 206 59.31 15.69 17.13
N VAL A 207 60.51 15.68 17.71
CA VAL A 207 61.25 14.44 18.03
C VAL A 207 60.74 13.74 19.29
N LEU A 208 59.92 14.41 20.10
CA LEU A 208 59.24 13.90 21.30
C LEU A 208 57.82 14.47 21.39
N SER A 209 56.89 13.69 21.94
CA SER A 209 55.50 14.14 22.10
C SER A 209 55.40 15.26 23.14
N THR A 210 54.73 16.36 22.78
CA THR A 210 54.72 17.60 23.58
C THR A 210 53.34 18.27 23.60
N VAL A 211 53.08 19.05 24.65
CA VAL A 211 51.84 19.81 24.86
C VAL A 211 52.18 21.27 25.06
N TYR A 212 51.61 22.14 24.21
CA TYR A 212 51.68 23.59 24.35
C TYR A 212 50.30 24.15 24.66
N ARG A 213 50.20 24.83 25.79
CA ARG A 213 48.96 25.46 26.29
C ARG A 213 48.94 26.99 26.14
N GLY A 214 50.03 27.56 25.64
CA GLY A 214 50.12 28.99 25.35
C GLY A 214 49.48 29.37 24.01
N VAL A 215 49.42 30.68 23.78
CA VAL A 215 48.84 31.30 22.58
C VAL A 215 49.91 31.49 21.50
N ILE A 216 49.55 31.32 20.24
CA ILE A 216 50.34 31.67 19.06
C ILE A 216 49.57 32.74 18.29
N SER A 217 50.20 33.88 17.99
CA SER A 217 49.58 35.09 17.43
C SER A 217 50.32 35.66 16.21
N GLY A 218 49.63 36.41 15.35
CA GLY A 218 50.20 37.11 14.19
C GLY A 218 49.91 36.50 12.80
N ALA A 219 50.23 37.22 11.72
CA ALA A 219 49.97 36.78 10.34
C ALA A 219 50.82 35.57 9.87
N GLY A 220 51.74 35.09 10.71
CA GLY A 220 52.64 33.97 10.44
C GLY A 220 51.98 32.59 10.39
N SER A 221 52.77 31.59 10.01
CA SER A 221 52.35 30.21 9.75
C SER A 221 52.97 29.21 10.73
N VAL A 222 52.34 28.05 10.94
CA VAL A 222 52.83 26.99 11.84
C VAL A 222 53.02 25.68 11.07
N ILE A 223 54.21 25.08 11.14
CA ILE A 223 54.56 23.82 10.47
C ILE A 223 54.92 22.77 11.50
N LYS A 224 54.12 21.71 11.59
CA LYS A 224 54.40 20.48 12.33
C LYS A 224 55.15 19.49 11.43
N GLN A 225 56.34 19.07 11.86
CA GLN A 225 57.11 17.97 11.29
C GLN A 225 57.70 17.09 12.40
N GLY A 226 58.52 16.10 12.06
CA GLY A 226 59.02 15.07 12.98
C GLY A 226 57.95 14.04 13.39
N PRO A 227 58.35 12.82 13.79
CA PRO A 227 57.46 11.67 13.89
C PRO A 227 56.49 11.68 15.09
N GLN A 228 56.67 12.56 16.08
CA GLN A 228 55.90 12.53 17.33
C GLN A 228 54.70 13.48 17.34
N MET A 229 53.93 13.48 18.43
CA MET A 229 52.69 14.25 18.58
C MET A 229 52.96 15.67 19.13
N LEU A 230 52.33 16.67 18.53
CA LEU A 230 52.20 18.02 19.11
C LEU A 230 50.73 18.26 19.47
N ILE A 231 50.46 18.61 20.73
CA ILE A 231 49.13 19.04 21.18
C ILE A 231 49.14 20.56 21.41
N LEU A 232 48.34 21.30 20.65
CA LEU A 232 48.08 22.73 20.85
C LEU A 232 46.77 22.90 21.62
N MET A 233 46.80 23.59 22.77
CA MET A 233 45.63 23.76 23.66
C MET A 233 45.27 25.22 23.96
N GLY A 234 46.11 26.21 23.60
CA GLY A 234 45.79 27.62 23.78
C GLY A 234 44.93 28.16 22.64
N ASP A 235 44.13 29.19 22.94
CA ASP A 235 43.27 29.87 21.96
C ASP A 235 44.13 30.74 21.04
N ASN A 236 44.48 30.21 19.88
CA ASN A 236 45.45 30.77 18.96
C ASN A 236 44.80 31.79 18.02
N THR A 237 45.58 32.81 17.63
CA THR A 237 45.13 33.96 16.84
C THR A 237 46.02 34.21 15.62
N TYR A 238 46.85 33.24 15.23
CA TYR A 238 47.60 33.33 13.99
C TYR A 238 46.70 33.16 12.75
N SER A 239 47.02 33.84 11.65
CA SER A 239 46.19 33.82 10.44
C SER A 239 46.89 33.29 9.18
N GLY A 240 48.19 32.97 9.27
CA GLY A 240 48.87 32.16 8.25
C GLY A 240 48.49 30.68 8.35
N ARG A 241 48.97 29.89 7.40
CA ARG A 241 48.58 28.48 7.24
C ARG A 241 49.18 27.56 8.30
N THR A 242 48.51 26.45 8.54
CA THR A 242 49.01 25.30 9.29
C THR A 242 49.48 24.21 8.32
N GLU A 243 50.60 23.55 8.62
CA GLU A 243 51.11 22.41 7.85
C GLU A 243 51.41 21.23 8.77
N VAL A 244 51.06 20.01 8.37
CA VAL A 244 51.35 18.77 9.10
C VAL A 244 52.04 17.80 8.16
N ARG A 245 53.38 17.82 8.16
CA ARG A 245 54.22 16.97 7.29
C ARG A 245 54.38 15.56 7.82
N GLU A 246 54.54 15.43 9.14
CA GLU A 246 54.87 14.18 9.82
C GLU A 246 54.27 14.14 11.23
N GLY A 247 54.12 12.91 11.75
CA GLY A 247 53.61 12.65 13.09
C GLY A 247 52.13 13.03 13.24
N VAL A 248 51.79 13.58 14.41
CA VAL A 248 50.42 13.96 14.75
C VAL A 248 50.36 15.43 15.18
N LEU A 249 49.41 16.20 14.66
CA LEU A 249 48.98 17.48 15.23
C LEU A 249 47.59 17.30 15.86
N GLN A 250 47.47 17.60 17.15
CA GLN A 250 46.21 17.62 17.89
C GLN A 250 45.89 19.04 18.35
N GLY A 251 44.65 19.46 18.18
CA GLY A 251 44.15 20.76 18.64
C GLY A 251 42.63 20.84 18.54
N ASN A 252 42.08 22.04 18.60
CA ASN A 252 40.65 22.30 18.42
C ASN A 252 40.47 23.53 17.51
N THR A 253 39.23 23.94 17.22
CA THR A 253 38.95 25.13 16.37
C THR A 253 39.47 26.47 16.90
N ALA A 254 39.92 26.54 18.16
CA ALA A 254 40.59 27.72 18.71
C ALA A 254 42.12 27.59 18.62
N SER A 255 42.70 26.39 18.80
CA SER A 255 44.16 26.20 18.75
C SER A 255 44.74 25.89 17.37
N LEU A 256 43.90 25.50 16.41
CA LEU A 256 44.24 25.33 14.99
C LEU A 256 43.65 26.50 14.20
N GLN A 257 44.45 27.18 13.37
CA GLN A 257 44.03 28.36 12.60
C GLN A 257 44.61 28.35 11.17
N GLY A 258 44.11 29.25 10.32
CA GLY A 258 44.44 29.35 8.89
C GLY A 258 43.94 28.16 8.06
N ASP A 259 44.40 28.03 6.81
CA ASP A 259 44.21 26.80 6.03
C ASP A 259 45.17 25.70 6.52
N ILE A 260 44.75 24.42 6.46
CA ILE A 260 45.58 23.26 6.80
C ILE A 260 46.02 22.52 5.53
N ILE A 261 47.32 22.29 5.41
CA ILE A 261 47.89 21.23 4.57
C ILE A 261 48.29 20.07 5.49
N ASN A 262 47.61 18.93 5.40
CA ASN A 262 47.84 17.75 6.23
C ASN A 262 48.26 16.57 5.34
N ASP A 263 49.50 16.13 5.48
CA ASP A 263 50.07 14.96 4.80
C ASP A 263 50.41 13.81 5.79
N ALA A 264 50.04 13.95 7.07
CA ALA A 264 50.24 12.93 8.09
C ALA A 264 48.95 12.67 8.92
N SER A 265 48.84 13.19 10.14
CA SER A 265 47.66 12.97 10.99
C SER A 265 47.25 14.23 11.75
N LEU A 266 45.97 14.57 11.65
CA LEU A 266 45.35 15.75 12.23
C LEU A 266 44.18 15.34 13.14
N ILE A 267 44.20 15.78 14.40
CA ILE A 267 43.17 15.47 15.39
C ILE A 267 42.48 16.76 15.87
N PHE A 268 41.18 16.88 15.60
CA PHE A 268 40.29 17.85 16.25
C PHE A 268 39.70 17.25 17.53
N ASP A 269 40.28 17.67 18.65
CA ASP A 269 39.96 17.32 20.03
C ASP A 269 38.82 18.19 20.58
N GLN A 270 37.69 18.17 19.87
CA GLN A 270 36.66 19.19 20.00
C GLN A 270 35.68 18.87 21.14
N ILE A 271 35.77 19.61 22.25
CA ILE A 271 34.87 19.50 23.41
C ILE A 271 33.67 20.44 23.28
N SER A 272 33.90 21.71 22.89
CA SER A 272 32.88 22.74 22.67
C SER A 272 32.44 22.78 21.20
N SER A 273 31.16 23.00 20.96
CA SER A 273 30.61 23.11 19.59
C SER A 273 31.14 24.35 18.85
N SER A 274 31.71 24.16 17.66
CA SER A 274 32.37 25.24 16.92
C SER A 274 32.51 24.92 15.42
N GLU A 275 32.90 25.93 14.64
CA GLU A 275 33.13 25.86 13.19
C GLU A 275 34.63 26.04 12.89
N TYR A 276 35.12 25.29 11.91
CA TYR A 276 36.43 25.48 11.31
C TYR A 276 36.28 26.05 9.90
N THR A 277 36.81 27.25 9.69
CA THR A 277 36.70 28.02 8.44
C THR A 277 37.92 27.86 7.53
N GLY A 278 39.00 27.26 8.01
CA GLY A 278 40.17 26.94 7.18
C GLY A 278 39.90 25.80 6.21
N VAL A 279 40.44 25.90 4.98
CA VAL A 279 40.44 24.81 4.01
C VAL A 279 41.44 23.73 4.45
N ILE A 280 40.98 22.49 4.54
CA ILE A 280 41.81 21.32 4.84
C ILE A 280 42.14 20.59 3.53
N SER A 281 43.42 20.32 3.32
CA SER A 281 44.01 19.74 2.10
C SER A 281 45.09 18.70 2.42
N GLY A 282 45.55 17.95 1.42
CA GLY A 282 46.68 17.01 1.54
C GLY A 282 46.30 15.52 1.58
N SER A 283 47.30 14.67 1.85
CA SER A 283 47.20 13.21 1.82
C SER A 283 46.94 12.55 3.17
N GLY A 284 46.96 13.31 4.26
CA GLY A 284 46.89 12.84 5.64
C GLY A 284 45.49 12.54 6.16
N THR A 285 45.44 11.80 7.27
CA THR A 285 44.21 11.41 7.98
C THR A 285 43.64 12.55 8.82
N LEU A 286 42.31 12.67 8.87
CA LEU A 286 41.56 13.53 9.78
C LEU A 286 40.92 12.70 10.90
N THR A 287 40.98 13.14 12.15
CA THR A 287 40.24 12.54 13.28
C THR A 287 39.45 13.59 14.05
N LYS A 288 38.15 13.38 14.20
CA LYS A 288 37.27 14.12 15.10
C LYS A 288 37.01 13.29 16.36
N GLN A 289 37.39 13.82 17.52
CA GLN A 289 37.13 13.19 18.82
C GLN A 289 36.46 14.16 19.80
N ASN A 290 36.18 13.68 21.01
CA ASN A 290 35.48 14.41 22.09
C ASN A 290 34.05 14.89 21.76
N THR A 291 33.30 15.33 22.77
CA THR A 291 31.82 15.44 22.72
C THR A 291 31.25 16.56 21.84
N GLY A 292 32.07 17.54 21.44
CA GLY A 292 31.60 18.74 20.73
C GLY A 292 31.20 18.49 19.28
N LEU A 293 30.48 19.45 18.71
CA LEU A 293 30.28 19.58 17.27
C LEU A 293 31.51 20.24 16.62
N LEU A 294 32.03 19.64 15.55
CA LEU A 294 32.92 20.31 14.60
C LEU A 294 32.16 20.53 13.29
N ILE A 295 32.03 21.78 12.85
CA ILE A 295 31.52 22.11 11.51
C ILE A 295 32.71 22.38 10.58
N LEU A 296 32.77 21.67 9.45
CA LEU A 296 33.62 22.01 8.32
C LEU A 296 32.75 22.68 7.25
N SER A 297 32.83 24.01 7.14
CA SER A 297 31.95 24.80 6.26
C SER A 297 32.51 24.97 4.85
N ASN A 298 33.81 25.25 4.72
CA ASN A 298 34.48 25.45 3.44
C ASN A 298 34.80 24.14 2.71
N ALA A 299 34.85 24.22 1.37
CA ALA A 299 35.16 23.08 0.51
C ALA A 299 36.62 22.62 0.72
N ASN A 300 36.80 21.32 0.93
CA ASN A 300 38.05 20.71 1.34
C ASN A 300 38.59 19.76 0.27
N THR A 301 39.89 19.46 0.34
CA THR A 301 40.62 18.66 -0.66
C THR A 301 41.54 17.61 -0.05
N TYR A 302 41.40 17.32 1.25
CA TYR A 302 42.14 16.22 1.89
C TYR A 302 41.68 14.85 1.37
N SER A 303 42.57 13.87 1.38
CA SER A 303 42.33 12.55 0.75
C SER A 303 42.61 11.34 1.64
N GLY A 304 43.29 11.49 2.78
CA GLY A 304 43.61 10.38 3.70
C GLY A 304 42.44 9.84 4.54
N GLY A 305 41.21 10.27 4.27
CA GLY A 305 40.01 9.85 4.99
C GLY A 305 39.86 10.43 6.40
N THR A 306 38.74 10.11 7.03
CA THR A 306 38.28 10.70 8.29
C THR A 306 37.84 9.65 9.30
N ARG A 307 38.18 9.83 10.58
CA ARG A 307 37.63 9.04 11.69
C ARG A 307 36.85 9.94 12.66
N ILE A 308 35.63 9.54 13.01
CA ILE A 308 34.80 10.20 14.02
C ILE A 308 34.70 9.26 15.23
N SER A 309 35.46 9.53 16.28
CA SER A 309 35.48 8.73 17.51
C SER A 309 34.65 9.35 18.66
N GLY A 310 34.09 10.55 18.46
CA GLY A 310 33.23 11.19 19.45
C GLY A 310 32.58 12.49 18.96
N GLY A 311 31.44 12.81 19.58
CA GLY A 311 30.68 14.03 19.30
C GLY A 311 30.05 14.01 17.91
N ILE A 312 30.04 15.16 17.25
CA ILE A 312 29.43 15.32 15.92
C ILE A 312 30.45 15.92 14.95
N LEU A 313 30.55 15.36 13.74
CA LEU A 313 31.13 16.02 12.58
C LEU A 313 30.00 16.49 11.67
N GLN A 314 29.99 17.77 11.31
CA GLN A 314 29.07 18.34 10.31
C GLN A 314 29.87 18.89 9.13
N GLY A 315 29.39 18.62 7.93
CA GLY A 315 29.91 19.19 6.68
C GLY A 315 28.96 18.88 5.54
N ASN A 316 29.43 18.91 4.31
CA ASN A 316 28.64 18.57 3.12
C ASN A 316 29.53 17.82 2.11
N THR A 317 28.99 17.44 0.95
CA THR A 317 29.72 16.71 -0.11
C THR A 317 30.97 17.43 -0.67
N THR A 318 31.21 18.71 -0.34
CA THR A 318 32.44 19.43 -0.72
C THR A 318 33.40 19.62 0.46
N SER A 319 32.92 19.70 1.71
CA SER A 319 33.77 19.83 2.90
C SER A 319 34.16 18.49 3.56
N LEU A 320 33.47 17.40 3.20
CA LEU A 320 33.75 16.03 3.67
C LEU A 320 34.35 15.19 2.54
N GLN A 321 35.56 14.65 2.75
CA GLN A 321 36.35 13.97 1.72
C GLN A 321 36.99 12.67 2.21
N GLY A 322 37.37 11.80 1.26
CA GLY A 322 37.85 10.43 1.53
C GLY A 322 36.79 9.56 2.22
N ASP A 323 37.18 8.36 2.66
CA ASP A 323 36.30 7.46 3.43
C ASP A 323 36.07 7.99 4.86
N ILE A 324 34.93 7.66 5.48
CA ILE A 324 34.61 7.99 6.87
C ILE A 324 34.42 6.72 7.71
N ILE A 325 35.19 6.60 8.80
CA ILE A 325 34.91 5.67 9.90
C ILE A 325 34.16 6.45 11.00
N ASN A 326 32.84 6.35 11.01
CA ASN A 326 31.95 7.00 11.95
C ASN A 326 31.56 6.05 13.09
N ASP A 327 32.09 6.29 14.30
CA ASP A 327 31.66 5.60 15.52
C ASP A 327 30.80 6.51 16.44
N ALA A 328 30.42 7.69 15.96
CA ALA A 328 29.59 8.66 16.70
C ALA A 328 28.47 9.25 15.81
N SER A 329 28.52 10.53 15.43
CA SER A 329 27.50 11.18 14.61
C SER A 329 28.11 11.98 13.45
N LEU A 330 27.55 11.78 12.25
CA LEU A 330 27.94 12.43 11.00
C LEU A 330 26.73 13.19 10.42
N ILE A 331 26.86 14.50 10.18
CA ILE A 331 25.80 15.34 9.59
C ILE A 331 26.23 15.86 8.22
N PHE A 332 25.45 15.52 7.19
CA PHE A 332 25.47 16.16 5.87
C PHE A 332 24.49 17.34 5.84
N ASP A 333 25.07 18.54 5.95
CA ASP A 333 24.47 19.87 5.81
C ASP A 333 24.28 20.24 4.33
N GLN A 334 23.42 19.47 3.65
CA GLN A 334 23.40 19.43 2.20
C GLN A 334 22.38 20.44 1.63
N ILE A 335 22.79 21.71 1.52
CA ILE A 335 21.96 22.81 0.98
C ILE A 335 21.77 22.67 -0.54
N SER A 336 22.86 22.45 -1.29
CA SER A 336 22.85 22.15 -2.73
C SER A 336 23.01 20.65 -2.97
N SER A 337 22.47 20.11 -4.06
CA SER A 337 22.62 18.69 -4.38
C SER A 337 24.08 18.30 -4.68
N GLY A 338 24.51 17.15 -4.17
CA GLY A 338 25.87 16.63 -4.37
C GLY A 338 25.99 15.13 -4.11
N GLN A 339 27.07 14.54 -4.63
CA GLN A 339 27.40 13.13 -4.47
C GLN A 339 28.58 12.99 -3.51
N TYR A 340 28.46 12.08 -2.55
CA TYR A 340 29.56 11.68 -1.68
C TYR A 340 30.06 10.29 -2.11
N VAL A 341 31.37 10.20 -2.34
CA VAL A 341 32.05 9.03 -2.93
C VAL A 341 32.89 8.22 -1.94
N GLY A 342 33.07 8.72 -0.71
CA GLY A 342 33.71 7.93 0.34
C GLY A 342 32.80 6.80 0.85
N VAL A 343 33.41 5.73 1.32
CA VAL A 343 32.72 4.68 2.08
C VAL A 343 32.51 5.17 3.52
N ILE A 344 31.26 5.12 3.99
CA ILE A 344 30.87 5.36 5.38
C ILE A 344 30.79 4.00 6.09
N SER A 345 31.52 3.88 7.20
CA SER A 345 31.64 2.67 8.03
C SER A 345 31.55 3.02 9.52
N GLY A 346 31.54 2.01 10.41
CA GLY A 346 31.56 2.20 11.86
C GLY A 346 30.18 2.13 12.54
N SER A 347 30.14 2.30 13.87
CA SER A 347 28.91 2.10 14.65
C SER A 347 27.98 3.31 14.74
N GLY A 348 28.37 4.45 14.17
CA GLY A 348 27.72 5.75 14.32
C GLY A 348 26.55 6.01 13.38
N ASN A 349 25.76 7.04 13.71
CA ASN A 349 24.58 7.46 12.94
C ASN A 349 24.94 8.48 11.86
N VAL A 350 24.19 8.47 10.76
CA VAL A 350 24.29 9.47 9.67
C VAL A 350 23.04 10.36 9.67
N VAL A 351 23.19 11.66 9.45
CA VAL A 351 22.07 12.62 9.39
C VAL A 351 22.14 13.42 8.10
N LYS A 352 21.02 13.54 7.40
CA LYS A 352 20.79 14.36 6.23
C LYS A 352 19.81 15.49 6.58
N LYS A 353 20.21 16.74 6.34
CA LYS A 353 19.37 17.95 6.51
C LYS A 353 19.53 18.90 5.31
N ASN A 354 18.77 20.00 5.31
CA ASN A 354 18.68 21.00 4.25
C ASN A 354 18.18 20.46 2.88
N ALA A 355 17.73 21.36 2.01
CA ALA A 355 16.89 21.00 0.85
C ALA A 355 17.56 20.17 -0.26
N GLY A 356 18.88 20.10 -0.34
CA GLY A 356 19.62 19.44 -1.42
C GLY A 356 19.52 17.90 -1.40
N THR A 357 19.91 17.29 -2.52
CA THR A 357 20.11 15.83 -2.63
C THR A 357 21.49 15.45 -2.07
N LEU A 358 21.54 14.47 -1.17
CA LEU A 358 22.77 13.72 -0.86
C LEU A 358 22.71 12.39 -1.61
N ILE A 359 23.62 12.18 -2.56
CA ILE A 359 23.77 10.88 -3.24
C ILE A 359 24.91 10.11 -2.56
N LEU A 360 24.59 9.00 -1.89
CA LEU A 360 25.57 8.03 -1.41
C LEU A 360 25.78 6.98 -2.50
N SER A 361 26.90 7.04 -3.22
CA SER A 361 27.10 6.22 -4.42
C SER A 361 27.81 4.89 -4.18
N ASN A 362 28.71 4.82 -3.19
CA ASN A 362 29.48 3.61 -2.89
C ASN A 362 28.79 2.76 -1.80
N ALA A 363 29.07 1.45 -1.82
CA ALA A 363 28.54 0.53 -0.82
C ALA A 363 29.10 0.90 0.57
N ASN A 364 28.19 1.05 1.53
CA ASN A 364 28.49 1.53 2.88
C ASN A 364 28.30 0.39 3.90
N THR A 365 28.94 0.53 5.07
CA THR A 365 28.94 -0.52 6.12
C THR A 365 28.76 0.06 7.53
N TYR A 366 28.14 1.24 7.67
CA TYR A 366 27.82 1.81 8.97
C TYR A 366 26.55 1.16 9.57
N SER A 367 26.48 1.04 10.90
CA SER A 367 25.38 0.33 11.57
C SER A 367 24.47 1.21 12.46
N GLY A 368 24.83 2.47 12.72
CA GLY A 368 24.11 3.34 13.66
C GLY A 368 22.82 3.98 13.12
N GLY A 369 22.36 3.57 11.93
CA GLY A 369 21.16 4.12 11.29
C GLY A 369 21.37 5.49 10.62
N THR A 370 20.29 5.97 10.02
CA THR A 370 20.26 7.20 9.22
C THR A 370 19.04 8.05 9.58
N THR A 371 19.18 9.37 9.62
CA THR A 371 18.05 10.32 9.81
C THR A 371 17.99 11.28 8.62
N VAL A 372 16.83 11.42 7.99
CA VAL A 372 16.57 12.31 6.86
C VAL A 372 15.52 13.33 7.28
N ILE A 373 16.01 14.50 7.69
CA ILE A 373 15.18 15.60 8.22
C ILE A 373 14.60 16.43 7.06
N GLU A 374 15.41 16.68 6.03
CA GLU A 374 15.05 17.56 4.91
C GLU A 374 15.78 17.16 3.62
N GLY A 375 15.20 17.59 2.49
CA GLY A 375 15.73 17.35 1.15
C GLY A 375 15.62 15.89 0.72
N ILE A 376 16.61 15.40 -0.01
CA ILE A 376 16.59 14.05 -0.58
C ILE A 376 17.82 13.26 -0.13
N LEU A 377 17.64 12.04 0.37
CA LEU A 377 18.69 11.02 0.47
C LEU A 377 18.53 10.05 -0.71
N GLN A 378 19.55 9.92 -1.56
CA GLN A 378 19.56 9.00 -2.70
C GLN A 378 20.69 7.97 -2.54
N GLY A 379 20.38 6.72 -2.83
CA GLY A 379 21.34 5.61 -2.80
C GLY A 379 20.69 4.32 -3.28
N ASN A 380 21.27 3.18 -2.96
CA ASN A 380 20.72 1.85 -3.24
C ASN A 380 20.84 0.96 -1.99
N ALA A 381 20.32 -0.28 -2.04
CA ALA A 381 20.32 -1.22 -0.92
C ALA A 381 21.71 -1.60 -0.36
N THR A 382 22.81 -1.20 -1.02
CA THR A 382 24.18 -1.35 -0.52
C THR A 382 24.78 -0.05 0.01
N SER A 383 24.34 1.12 -0.48
CA SER A 383 24.85 2.43 -0.03
C SER A 383 24.02 3.08 1.07
N LEU A 384 22.77 2.66 1.27
CA LEU A 384 21.94 3.06 2.43
C LEU A 384 21.96 1.93 3.47
N GLN A 385 22.24 2.25 4.74
CA GLN A 385 22.42 1.25 5.81
C GLN A 385 21.76 1.63 7.16
N GLY A 386 21.58 0.60 7.99
CA GLY A 386 20.87 0.67 9.29
C GLY A 386 19.37 0.94 9.13
N ASP A 387 18.70 1.34 10.19
CA ASP A 387 17.33 1.87 10.10
C ASP A 387 17.35 3.32 9.59
N ILE A 388 16.33 3.72 8.83
CA ILE A 388 16.12 5.12 8.42
C ILE A 388 14.94 5.71 9.21
N ALA A 389 15.16 6.86 9.84
CA ALA A 389 14.09 7.80 10.17
C ALA A 389 13.99 8.86 9.06
N ASN A 390 12.87 8.92 8.34
CA ASN A 390 12.65 9.74 7.17
C ASN A 390 11.43 10.64 7.37
N ASP A 391 11.66 11.94 7.46
CA ASP A 391 10.60 12.97 7.49
C ASP A 391 10.60 13.84 6.21
N ALA A 392 11.33 13.41 5.17
CA ALA A 392 11.40 14.08 3.87
C ALA A 392 11.29 13.09 2.69
N LEU A 393 12.37 12.79 1.97
CA LEU A 393 12.37 11.87 0.83
C LEU A 393 13.63 10.99 0.77
N VAL A 394 13.40 9.68 0.61
CA VAL A 394 14.44 8.68 0.30
C VAL A 394 14.23 8.13 -1.11
N VAL A 395 15.29 8.05 -1.90
CA VAL A 395 15.29 7.51 -3.27
C VAL A 395 16.19 6.27 -3.33
N PHE A 396 15.58 5.11 -3.56
CA PHE A 396 16.27 3.88 -3.92
C PHE A 396 16.48 3.82 -5.43
N ASP A 397 17.68 4.24 -5.84
CA ASP A 397 18.20 4.29 -7.19
C ASP A 397 18.77 2.92 -7.59
N GLN A 398 17.88 1.94 -7.69
CA GLN A 398 18.22 0.52 -7.64
C GLN A 398 18.32 -0.06 -9.06
N VAL A 399 19.55 -0.22 -9.57
CA VAL A 399 19.84 -0.78 -10.92
C VAL A 399 19.83 -2.30 -10.93
N ASP A 400 20.54 -2.92 -9.98
CA ASP A 400 20.62 -4.38 -9.77
C ASP A 400 19.64 -4.85 -8.68
N THR A 401 19.50 -6.16 -8.48
CA THR A 401 18.72 -6.70 -7.34
C THR A 401 19.45 -6.48 -6.02
N GLY A 402 18.74 -5.96 -5.01
CA GLY A 402 19.27 -5.76 -3.66
C GLY A 402 18.19 -5.84 -2.57
N THR A 403 18.62 -6.13 -1.35
CA THR A 403 17.73 -6.25 -0.17
C THR A 403 18.10 -5.19 0.85
N TYR A 404 17.15 -4.36 1.22
CA TYR A 404 17.28 -3.41 2.32
C TYR A 404 16.70 -4.02 3.60
N ASN A 405 17.58 -4.25 4.58
CA ASN A 405 17.27 -4.97 5.81
C ASN A 405 16.73 -4.06 6.93
N GLY A 406 16.97 -2.75 6.84
CA GLY A 406 16.55 -1.79 7.85
C GLY A 406 15.05 -1.48 7.80
N MET A 407 14.53 -0.96 8.90
CA MET A 407 13.24 -0.29 8.96
C MET A 407 13.38 1.12 8.38
N ILE A 408 12.56 1.48 7.40
CA ILE A 408 12.27 2.88 7.07
C ILE A 408 11.11 3.32 7.97
N SER A 409 11.22 4.48 8.61
CA SER A 409 10.24 5.03 9.55
C SER A 409 10.04 6.53 9.31
N GLY A 410 9.06 7.16 9.98
CA GLY A 410 8.79 8.60 9.86
C GLY A 410 7.68 8.95 8.85
N THR A 411 7.51 10.25 8.59
CA THR A 411 6.41 10.78 7.76
C THR A 411 6.76 10.98 6.28
N GLY A 412 8.04 10.88 5.93
CA GLY A 412 8.56 11.13 4.60
C GLY A 412 8.19 10.05 3.56
N ALA A 413 8.40 10.38 2.29
CA ALA A 413 8.13 9.50 1.16
C ALA A 413 9.35 8.65 0.76
N VAL A 414 9.09 7.54 0.06
CA VAL A 414 10.09 6.68 -0.58
C VAL A 414 9.82 6.58 -2.08
N ILE A 415 10.86 6.74 -2.90
CA ILE A 415 10.84 6.45 -4.34
C ILE A 415 11.70 5.23 -4.62
N LYS A 416 11.14 4.23 -5.32
CA LYS A 416 11.88 3.17 -6.02
C LYS A 416 12.01 3.55 -7.49
N GLN A 417 13.23 3.61 -8.00
CA GLN A 417 13.53 3.85 -9.41
C GLN A 417 14.60 2.89 -9.95
N ASN A 418 14.92 3.02 -11.24
CA ASN A 418 15.78 2.13 -12.02
C ASN A 418 15.34 0.65 -12.04
N THR A 419 16.00 -0.17 -12.88
CA THR A 419 15.49 -1.48 -13.35
C THR A 419 15.47 -2.60 -12.31
N GLY A 420 16.24 -2.49 -11.24
CA GLY A 420 16.50 -3.58 -10.30
C GLY A 420 15.32 -3.91 -9.39
N THR A 421 15.40 -5.06 -8.72
CA THR A 421 14.47 -5.41 -7.64
C THR A 421 14.99 -4.88 -6.30
N LEU A 422 14.18 -4.12 -5.59
CA LEU A 422 14.40 -3.79 -4.18
C LEU A 422 13.52 -4.68 -3.32
N PHE A 423 14.13 -5.54 -2.50
CA PHE A 423 13.43 -6.25 -1.43
C PHE A 423 13.43 -5.40 -0.15
N LEU A 424 12.27 -5.20 0.48
CA LEU A 424 12.14 -4.59 1.80
C LEU A 424 11.77 -5.64 2.85
N GLN A 425 12.63 -5.83 3.87
CA GLN A 425 12.39 -6.77 4.97
C GLN A 425 11.78 -6.15 6.22
N GLY A 426 12.05 -4.87 6.50
CA GLY A 426 11.50 -4.18 7.67
C GLY A 426 9.97 -3.98 7.60
N SER A 427 9.35 -3.74 8.75
CA SER A 427 8.00 -3.15 8.83
C SER A 427 8.13 -1.65 8.60
N ASN A 428 7.96 -1.20 7.35
CA ASN A 428 8.24 0.18 6.98
C ASN A 428 7.07 1.10 7.34
N HIS A 429 7.39 2.33 7.72
CA HIS A 429 6.44 3.41 8.02
C HIS A 429 6.88 4.66 7.27
N VAL A 430 6.07 5.10 6.30
CA VAL A 430 6.36 6.16 5.33
C VAL A 430 5.04 6.84 4.94
N GLY A 431 5.06 8.13 4.62
CA GLY A 431 3.86 8.85 4.14
C GLY A 431 3.42 8.46 2.72
N GLY A 432 4.34 7.89 1.93
CA GLY A 432 4.02 7.39 0.60
C GLY A 432 5.17 6.64 -0.07
N THR A 433 4.82 5.74 -0.97
CA THR A 433 5.75 4.90 -1.74
C THR A 433 5.46 5.04 -3.23
N THR A 434 6.43 5.49 -4.02
CA THR A 434 6.30 5.63 -5.48
C THR A 434 7.25 4.68 -6.20
N ILE A 435 6.71 3.83 -7.09
CA ILE A 435 7.46 2.86 -7.88
C ILE A 435 7.51 3.38 -9.32
N ASN A 436 8.61 4.06 -9.66
CA ASN A 436 8.86 4.62 -10.99
C ASN A 436 9.35 3.56 -11.99
N ALA A 437 10.20 2.62 -11.55
CA ALA A 437 10.74 1.56 -12.40
C ALA A 437 11.29 0.37 -11.58
N GLY A 438 11.45 -0.78 -12.24
CA GLY A 438 11.87 -2.03 -11.62
C GLY A 438 10.85 -2.55 -10.61
N THR A 439 11.26 -3.50 -9.77
CA THR A 439 10.36 -4.13 -8.78
C THR A 439 10.61 -3.59 -7.38
N LEU A 440 9.54 -3.26 -6.65
CA LEU A 440 9.55 -3.17 -5.20
C LEU A 440 8.86 -4.42 -4.64
N ALA A 441 9.64 -5.31 -4.03
CA ALA A 441 9.17 -6.58 -3.49
C ALA A 441 9.10 -6.52 -1.95
N LEU A 442 7.94 -6.89 -1.39
CA LEU A 442 7.72 -6.91 0.04
C LEU A 442 8.00 -8.29 0.65
N LEU A 443 8.83 -8.30 1.69
CA LEU A 443 9.03 -9.44 2.60
C LEU A 443 8.48 -9.11 4.00
N GLY A 444 8.68 -7.87 4.44
CA GLY A 444 7.94 -7.20 5.52
C GLY A 444 6.80 -6.31 4.98
N ARG A 445 6.00 -5.69 5.87
CA ARG A 445 4.85 -4.85 5.47
C ARG A 445 5.21 -3.38 5.23
N LEU A 446 4.44 -2.71 4.37
CA LEU A 446 4.25 -1.25 4.35
C LEU A 446 3.20 -0.85 5.43
N PRO A 447 3.05 0.45 5.77
CA PRO A 447 2.11 0.86 6.80
C PRO A 447 0.72 1.05 6.22
N ASP A 448 -0.30 0.78 7.03
CA ASP A 448 -1.71 0.87 6.62
C ASP A 448 -2.13 2.31 6.22
N ILE A 449 -1.37 3.33 6.65
CA ILE A 449 -1.54 4.74 6.29
C ILE A 449 -0.75 5.19 5.04
N GLY A 450 0.08 4.33 4.45
CA GLY A 450 0.97 4.70 3.36
C GLY A 450 0.27 4.70 2.02
N SER A 451 0.42 5.78 1.24
CA SER A 451 0.03 5.81 -0.17
C SER A 451 0.97 4.94 -1.03
N VAL A 452 0.44 4.29 -2.08
CA VAL A 452 1.26 3.58 -3.09
C VAL A 452 0.92 4.05 -4.49
N THR A 453 1.93 4.53 -5.20
CA THR A 453 1.84 5.01 -6.58
C THR A 453 2.73 4.14 -7.48
N VAL A 454 2.14 3.39 -8.42
CA VAL A 454 2.87 2.55 -9.38
C VAL A 454 2.79 3.18 -10.77
N ASN A 455 3.94 3.61 -11.30
CA ASN A 455 3.99 4.37 -12.56
C ASN A 455 4.41 3.50 -13.76
N ALA A 456 5.57 2.84 -13.67
CA ALA A 456 6.08 1.95 -14.72
C ALA A 456 6.96 0.79 -14.18
N GLY A 457 6.90 0.54 -12.87
CA GLY A 457 7.51 -0.63 -12.24
C GLY A 457 6.48 -1.62 -11.71
N VAL A 458 6.93 -2.53 -10.85
CA VAL A 458 6.11 -3.57 -10.22
C VAL A 458 6.07 -3.37 -8.71
N PHE A 459 4.89 -3.43 -8.11
CA PHE A 459 4.70 -3.57 -6.66
C PHE A 459 4.32 -5.01 -6.36
N ASP A 460 5.25 -5.76 -5.77
CA ASP A 460 5.14 -7.21 -5.58
C ASP A 460 4.96 -7.54 -4.09
N ILE A 461 3.80 -8.12 -3.76
CA ILE A 461 3.49 -8.63 -2.42
C ILE A 461 3.39 -10.16 -2.38
N SER A 462 3.80 -10.86 -3.45
CA SER A 462 3.67 -12.31 -3.56
C SER A 462 4.53 -13.09 -2.56
N ALA A 463 5.67 -12.52 -2.16
CA ALA A 463 6.59 -13.07 -1.17
C ALA A 463 6.34 -12.55 0.27
N LEU A 464 5.24 -11.81 0.49
CA LEU A 464 4.91 -11.25 1.79
C LEU A 464 4.63 -12.37 2.81
N SER A 465 5.25 -12.27 3.99
CA SER A 465 5.14 -13.26 5.07
C SER A 465 3.79 -13.22 5.83
N ALA A 466 2.95 -12.22 5.55
CA ALA A 466 1.59 -12.08 6.03
C ALA A 466 0.60 -12.20 4.86
N SER A 467 -0.58 -12.77 5.11
CA SER A 467 -1.61 -13.00 4.08
C SER A 467 -2.25 -11.72 3.52
N SER A 468 -1.91 -10.53 4.03
CA SER A 468 -2.37 -9.27 3.47
C SER A 468 -1.43 -8.07 3.71
N GLN A 469 -1.47 -7.15 2.74
CA GLN A 469 -0.95 -5.79 2.85
C GLN A 469 -2.10 -4.79 2.82
N THR A 470 -2.06 -3.79 3.71
CA THR A 470 -3.01 -2.67 3.73
C THR A 470 -2.28 -1.40 3.32
N ILE A 471 -2.90 -0.55 2.49
CA ILE A 471 -2.36 0.74 2.03
C ILE A 471 -3.47 1.79 2.01
N TYR A 472 -3.13 3.06 2.22
CA TYR A 472 -4.11 4.14 2.22
C TYR A 472 -4.73 4.34 0.83
N ASN A 473 -3.93 4.31 -0.23
CA ASN A 473 -4.47 4.31 -1.59
C ASN A 473 -3.54 3.62 -2.60
N LEU A 474 -4.15 3.11 -3.67
CA LEU A 474 -3.45 2.63 -4.86
C LEU A 474 -3.71 3.60 -6.00
N SER A 475 -2.65 4.07 -6.65
CA SER A 475 -2.76 4.95 -7.81
C SER A 475 -1.62 4.76 -8.79
N GLY A 476 -1.69 5.42 -9.94
CA GLY A 476 -0.55 5.62 -10.83
C GLY A 476 -0.82 5.26 -12.30
N ILE A 477 0.12 5.64 -13.15
CA ILE A 477 -0.07 5.71 -14.61
C ILE A 477 0.21 4.40 -15.38
N GLY A 478 0.52 3.30 -14.68
CA GLY A 478 0.85 2.03 -15.34
C GLY A 478 1.53 1.02 -14.41
N GLY A 479 2.39 0.17 -14.97
CA GLY A 479 3.09 -0.88 -14.23
C GLY A 479 2.18 -2.05 -13.81
N GLU A 480 2.58 -2.75 -12.76
CA GLU A 480 1.88 -3.96 -12.26
C GLU A 480 1.86 -4.03 -10.72
N VAL A 481 0.80 -4.62 -10.17
CA VAL A 481 0.69 -5.07 -8.78
C VAL A 481 0.57 -6.59 -8.76
N VAL A 482 1.56 -7.29 -8.19
CA VAL A 482 1.60 -8.76 -8.12
C VAL A 482 1.20 -9.21 -6.72
N LEU A 483 0.05 -9.90 -6.61
CA LEU A 483 -0.53 -10.33 -5.33
C LEU A 483 0.05 -11.65 -4.80
N GLY A 484 0.55 -12.53 -5.67
CA GLY A 484 0.82 -13.92 -5.30
C GLY A 484 -0.45 -14.62 -4.83
N GLU A 485 -0.47 -15.15 -3.62
CA GLU A 485 -1.69 -15.66 -2.94
C GLU A 485 -2.28 -14.64 -1.94
N ASN A 486 -1.62 -13.49 -1.73
CA ASN A 486 -1.93 -12.54 -0.67
C ASN A 486 -3.03 -11.54 -1.05
N THR A 487 -3.66 -10.92 -0.06
CA THR A 487 -4.70 -9.89 -0.26
C THR A 487 -4.11 -8.49 -0.22
N LEU A 488 -4.38 -7.66 -1.22
CA LEU A 488 -4.13 -6.21 -1.13
C LEU A 488 -5.42 -5.50 -0.70
N ILE A 489 -5.32 -4.70 0.37
CA ILE A 489 -6.38 -3.84 0.87
C ILE A 489 -5.98 -2.38 0.60
N ALA A 490 -6.78 -1.65 -0.18
CA ALA A 490 -6.56 -0.23 -0.51
C ALA A 490 -7.75 0.62 -0.03
N GLY A 491 -7.51 1.52 0.93
CA GLY A 491 -8.58 2.16 1.69
C GLY A 491 -8.45 3.68 1.89
N SER A 492 -9.06 4.44 0.98
CA SER A 492 -8.89 5.90 0.88
C SER A 492 -10.18 6.69 1.07
N LEU A 493 -10.04 7.94 1.53
CA LEU A 493 -11.09 8.96 1.42
C LEU A 493 -11.03 9.72 0.09
N ASP A 494 -9.89 9.66 -0.61
CA ASP A 494 -9.61 10.43 -1.82
C ASP A 494 -9.92 9.63 -3.11
N ASP A 495 -10.33 10.33 -4.16
CA ASP A 495 -10.52 9.73 -5.49
C ASP A 495 -9.17 9.39 -6.14
N THR A 496 -9.05 8.18 -6.68
CA THR A 496 -7.82 7.65 -7.28
C THR A 496 -8.07 6.89 -8.57
N MET A 497 -7.05 6.85 -9.43
CA MET A 497 -7.01 6.02 -10.64
C MET A 497 -5.72 5.20 -10.65
N TYR A 498 -5.85 3.92 -11.00
CA TYR A 498 -4.73 3.04 -11.30
C TYR A 498 -4.87 2.47 -12.72
N ALA A 499 -3.85 2.72 -13.55
CA ALA A 499 -3.79 2.32 -14.95
C ALA A 499 -2.83 1.16 -15.24
N GLY A 500 -2.25 0.55 -14.19
CA GLY A 500 -1.52 -0.71 -14.29
C GLY A 500 -2.39 -1.93 -14.01
N VAL A 501 -1.83 -3.11 -14.20
CA VAL A 501 -2.52 -4.40 -14.03
C VAL A 501 -2.35 -4.92 -12.60
N ILE A 502 -3.42 -5.37 -11.97
CA ILE A 502 -3.34 -6.21 -10.75
C ILE A 502 -3.39 -7.70 -11.18
N SER A 503 -2.48 -8.52 -10.67
CA SER A 503 -2.30 -9.93 -11.07
C SER A 503 -2.07 -10.88 -9.88
N GLY A 504 -2.30 -12.20 -10.08
CA GLY A 504 -2.01 -13.25 -9.09
C GLY A 504 -3.22 -14.12 -8.70
N ALA A 505 -3.01 -15.10 -7.82
CA ALA A 505 -4.08 -15.93 -7.27
C ALA A 505 -4.87 -15.23 -6.13
N GLY A 506 -4.23 -14.24 -5.49
CA GLY A 506 -4.73 -13.49 -4.34
C GLY A 506 -5.91 -12.56 -4.64
N SER A 507 -6.43 -11.95 -3.57
CA SER A 507 -7.66 -11.15 -3.56
C SER A 507 -7.40 -9.64 -3.50
N PHE A 508 -8.38 -8.83 -3.88
CA PHE A 508 -8.30 -7.38 -3.81
C PHE A 508 -9.47 -6.80 -3.01
N THR A 509 -9.18 -5.92 -2.06
CA THR A 509 -10.17 -5.27 -1.20
C THR A 509 -10.10 -3.75 -1.30
N LYS A 510 -11.23 -3.13 -1.62
CA LYS A 510 -11.44 -1.67 -1.65
C LYS A 510 -12.15 -1.23 -0.37
N ASP A 511 -11.50 -0.42 0.46
CA ASP A 511 -11.92 -0.15 1.85
C ASP A 511 -11.92 1.35 2.24
N GLY A 512 -12.79 2.15 1.62
CA GLY A 512 -12.93 3.56 1.96
C GLY A 512 -13.84 4.32 1.02
N SER A 513 -14.34 5.49 1.44
CA SER A 513 -15.39 6.21 0.70
C SER A 513 -14.96 6.81 -0.64
N GLY A 514 -13.66 7.06 -0.83
CA GLY A 514 -13.13 7.62 -2.07
C GLY A 514 -13.26 6.66 -3.26
N THR A 515 -13.30 7.19 -4.48
CA THR A 515 -13.34 6.38 -5.71
C THR A 515 -12.01 5.69 -5.96
N LEU A 516 -12.02 4.40 -6.31
CA LEU A 516 -10.89 3.77 -7.00
C LEU A 516 -11.31 3.42 -8.43
N THR A 517 -10.61 3.97 -9.41
CA THR A 517 -10.82 3.66 -10.83
C THR A 517 -9.71 2.76 -11.35
N LEU A 518 -10.05 1.56 -11.81
CA LEU A 518 -9.14 0.66 -12.51
C LEU A 518 -9.34 0.82 -14.02
N SER A 519 -8.26 1.09 -14.78
CA SER A 519 -8.36 1.33 -16.23
C SER A 519 -7.61 0.34 -17.13
N ALA A 520 -6.96 -0.67 -16.54
CA ALA A 520 -6.37 -1.81 -17.23
C ALA A 520 -7.13 -3.12 -16.94
N ALA A 521 -6.93 -4.12 -17.80
CA ALA A 521 -7.52 -5.44 -17.63
C ALA A 521 -6.79 -6.20 -16.51
N ASN A 522 -7.46 -6.39 -15.36
CA ASN A 522 -6.88 -7.07 -14.22
C ASN A 522 -6.99 -8.59 -14.37
N THR A 523 -5.97 -9.31 -13.92
CA THR A 523 -5.80 -10.75 -14.14
C THR A 523 -5.82 -11.57 -12.85
N TYR A 524 -6.03 -10.93 -11.69
CA TYR A 524 -6.12 -11.63 -10.42
C TYR A 524 -7.40 -12.48 -10.29
N THR A 525 -7.28 -13.65 -9.68
CA THR A 525 -8.39 -14.63 -9.59
C THR A 525 -9.07 -14.71 -8.22
N GLY A 526 -8.45 -14.18 -7.16
CA GLY A 526 -9.08 -14.05 -5.85
C GLY A 526 -10.14 -12.95 -5.83
N ALA A 527 -11.01 -12.97 -4.81
CA ALA A 527 -12.21 -12.15 -4.80
C ALA A 527 -11.94 -10.64 -4.81
N THR A 528 -12.76 -9.91 -5.56
CA THR A 528 -12.87 -8.45 -5.51
C THR A 528 -13.88 -8.08 -4.43
N THR A 529 -13.40 -7.60 -3.28
CA THR A 529 -14.26 -7.19 -2.14
C THR A 529 -14.35 -5.68 -2.07
N ILE A 530 -15.55 -5.13 -1.90
CA ILE A 530 -15.80 -3.70 -1.73
C ILE A 530 -16.48 -3.47 -0.38
N LEU A 531 -15.77 -2.83 0.55
CA LEU A 531 -16.24 -2.54 1.90
C LEU A 531 -16.88 -1.15 2.04
N SER A 532 -16.49 -0.19 1.19
CA SER A 532 -17.05 1.16 1.13
C SER A 532 -16.72 1.83 -0.21
N GLY A 533 -17.57 2.77 -0.63
CA GLY A 533 -17.38 3.65 -1.78
C GLY A 533 -17.29 2.95 -3.15
N PRO A 534 -16.96 3.70 -4.23
CA PRO A 534 -16.93 3.15 -5.58
C PRO A 534 -15.62 2.41 -5.93
N LEU A 535 -15.77 1.28 -6.61
CA LEU A 535 -14.78 0.67 -7.48
C LEU A 535 -15.27 0.77 -8.93
N ILE A 536 -14.61 1.59 -9.75
CA ILE A 536 -14.99 1.85 -11.15
C ILE A 536 -14.07 1.07 -12.09
N LEU A 537 -14.65 0.35 -13.04
CA LEU A 537 -13.95 -0.18 -14.22
C LEU A 537 -14.15 0.80 -15.38
N SER A 538 -13.04 1.29 -15.95
CA SER A 538 -13.05 2.34 -16.98
C SER A 538 -12.15 2.02 -18.18
N GLY A 539 -12.57 2.36 -19.40
CA GLY A 539 -11.81 2.03 -20.61
C GLY A 539 -11.52 0.53 -20.69
N ASN A 540 -10.26 0.13 -20.65
CA ASN A 540 -9.87 -1.29 -20.68
C ASN A 540 -9.96 -1.98 -19.30
N GLY A 541 -10.51 -1.30 -18.29
CA GLY A 541 -10.78 -1.84 -16.96
C GLY A 541 -11.62 -3.11 -17.00
N SER A 542 -11.06 -4.22 -16.54
CA SER A 542 -11.76 -5.49 -16.36
C SER A 542 -11.29 -6.20 -15.09
N LEU A 543 -12.03 -7.22 -14.68
CA LEU A 543 -11.56 -8.28 -13.77
C LEU A 543 -11.23 -9.54 -14.59
N ALA A 544 -10.70 -10.57 -13.95
CA ALA A 544 -10.54 -11.89 -14.57
C ALA A 544 -11.89 -12.60 -14.70
N THR A 545 -12.02 -13.47 -15.72
CA THR A 545 -13.15 -14.40 -15.84
C THR A 545 -13.30 -15.24 -14.57
N ASN A 546 -14.52 -15.48 -14.14
CA ASN A 546 -14.89 -16.13 -12.87
C ASN A 546 -14.38 -15.43 -11.57
N ASN A 547 -13.88 -14.19 -11.60
CA ASN A 547 -13.51 -13.46 -10.37
C ASN A 547 -14.76 -13.16 -9.51
N PRO A 548 -14.83 -13.58 -8.23
CA PRO A 548 -15.97 -13.29 -7.35
C PRO A 548 -16.03 -11.81 -6.94
N VAL A 549 -17.18 -11.15 -7.05
CA VAL A 549 -17.37 -9.75 -6.61
C VAL A 549 -18.30 -9.69 -5.40
N ILE A 550 -17.82 -9.09 -4.31
CA ILE A 550 -18.47 -9.10 -2.99
C ILE A 550 -18.64 -7.66 -2.48
N LEU A 551 -19.89 -7.18 -2.44
CA LEU A 551 -20.29 -5.84 -2.00
C LEU A 551 -20.75 -5.88 -0.53
N SER A 552 -19.80 -5.96 0.40
CA SER A 552 -20.05 -6.11 1.83
C SER A 552 -20.52 -4.81 2.52
N GLY A 553 -20.23 -3.65 1.94
CA GLY A 553 -20.62 -2.33 2.47
C GLY A 553 -22.00 -1.88 2.00
N ALA A 554 -22.79 -1.28 2.89
CA ALA A 554 -24.10 -0.70 2.54
C ALA A 554 -24.01 0.56 1.66
N ASP A 555 -22.79 1.09 1.45
CA ASP A 555 -22.42 2.20 0.58
C ASP A 555 -21.45 1.77 -0.55
N SER A 556 -21.15 0.46 -0.65
CA SER A 556 -20.24 -0.07 -1.66
C SER A 556 -20.87 -0.03 -3.06
N ILE A 557 -20.08 0.40 -4.06
CA ILE A 557 -20.54 0.52 -5.45
C ILE A 557 -19.56 -0.18 -6.39
N PHE A 558 -20.06 -1.13 -7.18
CA PHE A 558 -19.33 -1.70 -8.32
C PHE A 558 -19.85 -1.07 -9.60
N ASP A 559 -19.02 -0.26 -10.25
CA ASP A 559 -19.40 0.57 -11.40
C ASP A 559 -18.66 0.09 -12.66
N ILE A 560 -19.43 -0.33 -13.67
CA ILE A 560 -18.91 -0.72 -14.99
C ILE A 560 -19.36 0.25 -16.10
N THR A 561 -19.94 1.41 -15.75
CA THR A 561 -20.47 2.42 -16.69
C THR A 561 -19.41 2.92 -17.67
N GLY A 562 -18.15 3.02 -17.23
CA GLY A 562 -17.03 3.52 -18.00
C GLY A 562 -16.26 2.47 -18.80
N ALA A 563 -16.58 1.17 -18.66
CA ALA A 563 -15.83 0.08 -19.28
C ALA A 563 -16.10 -0.07 -20.79
N ASN A 564 -15.13 -0.59 -21.54
CA ASN A 564 -15.21 -0.85 -22.98
C ASN A 564 -16.01 -2.13 -23.29
N GLY A 565 -17.29 -2.18 -22.90
CA GLY A 565 -18.21 -3.28 -23.20
C GLY A 565 -18.50 -4.19 -22.01
N ALA A 566 -18.80 -5.47 -22.29
CA ALA A 566 -19.31 -6.41 -21.30
C ALA A 566 -18.26 -6.83 -20.25
N CYS A 567 -18.69 -6.91 -18.99
CA CYS A 567 -17.91 -7.42 -17.87
C CYS A 567 -18.37 -8.85 -17.53
N SER A 568 -17.44 -9.73 -17.09
CA SER A 568 -17.74 -11.10 -16.65
C SER A 568 -17.13 -11.37 -15.27
N ILE A 569 -17.91 -11.98 -14.38
CA ILE A 569 -17.57 -12.22 -12.96
C ILE A 569 -18.08 -13.60 -12.51
N GLY A 570 -17.47 -14.19 -11.49
CA GLY A 570 -17.82 -15.51 -10.95
C GLY A 570 -19.13 -15.51 -10.17
N SER A 571 -19.15 -14.82 -9.03
CA SER A 571 -20.34 -14.56 -8.22
C SER A 571 -20.58 -13.06 -8.07
N LEU A 572 -21.83 -12.70 -7.76
CA LEU A 572 -22.21 -11.37 -7.32
C LEU A 572 -22.92 -11.50 -5.97
N ASP A 573 -22.23 -11.14 -4.91
CA ASP A 573 -22.72 -11.18 -3.54
C ASP A 573 -22.76 -9.76 -2.99
N GLY A 574 -23.78 -9.40 -2.21
CA GLY A 574 -23.85 -8.03 -1.68
C GLY A 574 -25.00 -7.73 -0.73
N VAL A 575 -24.78 -6.74 0.14
CA VAL A 575 -25.72 -6.35 1.20
C VAL A 575 -26.73 -5.28 0.72
N MET A 576 -27.81 -5.10 1.48
CA MET A 576 -28.77 -4.02 1.23
C MET A 576 -28.08 -2.65 1.28
N GLY A 577 -28.38 -1.79 0.30
CA GLY A 577 -27.76 -0.47 0.13
C GLY A 577 -26.62 -0.44 -0.89
N SER A 578 -25.92 -1.56 -1.09
CA SER A 578 -24.89 -1.68 -2.13
C SER A 578 -25.47 -1.49 -3.54
N GLN A 579 -24.62 -1.08 -4.50
CA GLN A 579 -25.05 -0.75 -5.85
C GLN A 579 -24.14 -1.36 -6.94
N VAL A 580 -24.77 -1.80 -8.03
CA VAL A 580 -24.11 -2.14 -9.29
C VAL A 580 -24.60 -1.17 -10.36
N LEU A 581 -23.68 -0.41 -10.95
CA LEU A 581 -23.96 0.57 -12.00
C LEU A 581 -23.52 -0.02 -13.34
N LEU A 582 -24.47 -0.45 -14.18
CA LEU A 582 -24.19 -1.07 -15.47
C LEU A 582 -23.83 -0.03 -16.55
N GLY A 583 -24.34 1.20 -16.43
CA GLY A 583 -24.36 2.14 -17.55
C GLY A 583 -25.12 1.54 -18.72
N ALA A 584 -24.46 1.44 -19.88
CA ALA A 584 -24.97 0.71 -21.05
C ALA A 584 -24.35 -0.69 -21.22
N ASN A 585 -23.45 -1.12 -20.32
CA ASN A 585 -22.68 -2.35 -20.46
C ASN A 585 -23.41 -3.57 -19.90
N THR A 586 -23.06 -4.75 -20.40
CA THR A 586 -23.63 -6.02 -19.94
C THR A 586 -22.78 -6.60 -18.81
N LEU A 587 -23.42 -7.05 -17.72
CA LEU A 587 -22.76 -7.83 -16.68
C LEU A 587 -23.11 -9.32 -16.83
N THR A 588 -22.09 -10.16 -16.91
CA THR A 588 -22.23 -11.63 -16.95
C THR A 588 -21.77 -12.23 -15.64
N ILE A 589 -22.64 -13.00 -14.98
CA ILE A 589 -22.31 -13.83 -13.81
C ILE A 589 -22.19 -15.27 -14.31
N GLU A 590 -21.00 -15.86 -14.24
CA GLU A 590 -20.66 -17.14 -14.92
C GLU A 590 -20.25 -18.30 -14.00
N GLY A 591 -20.16 -18.07 -12.69
CA GLY A 591 -19.67 -19.05 -11.73
C GLY A 591 -20.58 -20.26 -11.47
N SER A 592 -19.98 -21.32 -10.94
CA SER A 592 -20.67 -22.55 -10.53
C SER A 592 -21.38 -22.45 -9.18
N ASN A 593 -21.04 -21.45 -8.37
CA ASN A 593 -21.47 -21.31 -6.98
C ASN A 593 -22.75 -20.49 -6.86
N ASP A 594 -23.51 -20.73 -5.79
CA ASP A 594 -24.65 -19.90 -5.44
C ASP A 594 -24.18 -18.53 -4.91
N ALA A 595 -24.96 -17.48 -5.22
CA ALA A 595 -24.66 -16.09 -4.87
C ALA A 595 -25.93 -15.31 -4.51
N SER A 596 -25.82 -14.30 -3.65
CA SER A 596 -26.97 -13.52 -3.16
C SER A 596 -26.67 -12.02 -3.11
N TYR A 597 -27.35 -11.25 -3.96
CA TYR A 597 -27.21 -9.80 -4.07
C TYR A 597 -28.48 -9.08 -3.60
N ALA A 598 -28.39 -8.40 -2.45
CA ALA A 598 -29.46 -7.61 -1.84
C ALA A 598 -29.37 -6.09 -2.15
N GLY A 599 -28.35 -5.67 -2.89
CA GLY A 599 -28.21 -4.30 -3.40
C GLY A 599 -29.05 -4.02 -4.65
N VAL A 600 -28.87 -2.84 -5.24
CA VAL A 600 -29.57 -2.40 -6.45
C VAL A 600 -28.68 -2.55 -7.69
N ILE A 601 -29.17 -3.18 -8.76
CA ILE A 601 -28.56 -3.18 -10.09
C ILE A 601 -29.32 -2.17 -10.97
N SER A 602 -28.61 -1.24 -11.61
CA SER A 602 -29.22 -0.13 -12.38
C SER A 602 -28.52 0.15 -13.72
N GLY A 603 -29.25 0.73 -14.69
CA GLY A 603 -28.71 1.20 -15.97
C GLY A 603 -29.59 0.88 -17.20
N THR A 604 -29.06 1.17 -18.39
CA THR A 604 -29.62 0.70 -19.67
C THR A 604 -28.98 -0.61 -20.15
N GLY A 605 -27.89 -1.04 -19.51
CA GLY A 605 -27.24 -2.33 -19.69
C GLY A 605 -28.10 -3.54 -19.30
N SER A 606 -27.62 -4.72 -19.67
CA SER A 606 -28.30 -6.01 -19.47
C SER A 606 -27.56 -6.94 -18.50
N LEU A 607 -28.28 -7.93 -17.99
CA LEU A 607 -27.74 -8.98 -17.11
C LEU A 607 -27.68 -10.32 -17.85
N ILE A 608 -26.61 -11.09 -17.68
CA ILE A 608 -26.52 -12.47 -18.14
C ILE A 608 -26.18 -13.38 -16.96
N LYS A 609 -27.03 -14.37 -16.71
CA LYS A 609 -26.80 -15.45 -15.75
C LYS A 609 -26.37 -16.73 -16.49
N GLN A 610 -25.06 -16.95 -16.52
CA GLN A 610 -24.40 -18.19 -16.95
C GLN A 610 -23.98 -19.02 -15.72
N GLY A 611 -23.28 -20.14 -15.92
CA GLY A 611 -22.81 -21.00 -14.82
C GLY A 611 -23.91 -21.82 -14.14
N SER A 612 -23.53 -22.89 -13.43
CA SER A 612 -24.48 -23.82 -12.79
C SER A 612 -25.16 -23.28 -11.53
N GLY A 613 -24.58 -22.27 -10.88
CA GLY A 613 -25.04 -21.77 -9.58
C GLY A 613 -26.39 -21.07 -9.62
N LYS A 614 -26.96 -20.82 -8.45
CA LYS A 614 -28.15 -19.99 -8.25
C LYS A 614 -27.77 -18.56 -7.92
N VAL A 615 -28.28 -17.57 -8.65
CA VAL A 615 -28.20 -16.15 -8.25
C VAL A 615 -29.53 -15.72 -7.66
N ILE A 616 -29.50 -15.16 -6.45
CA ILE A 616 -30.65 -14.50 -5.81
C ILE A 616 -30.47 -12.99 -5.96
N LEU A 617 -31.43 -12.34 -6.63
CA LEU A 617 -31.60 -10.89 -6.62
C LEU A 617 -32.67 -10.57 -5.57
N ALA A 618 -32.26 -9.98 -4.45
CA ALA A 618 -33.12 -9.65 -3.33
C ALA A 618 -33.40 -8.14 -3.20
N GLY A 619 -32.59 -7.28 -3.83
CA GLY A 619 -32.85 -5.84 -3.93
C GLY A 619 -33.76 -5.49 -5.10
N ALA A 620 -34.50 -4.38 -4.97
CA ALA A 620 -35.32 -3.85 -6.06
C ALA A 620 -34.42 -3.22 -7.13
N ASN A 621 -34.52 -3.71 -8.36
CA ASN A 621 -33.60 -3.38 -9.45
C ASN A 621 -34.23 -2.41 -10.44
N THR A 622 -33.39 -1.70 -11.19
CA THR A 622 -33.80 -0.66 -12.15
C THR A 622 -33.04 -0.74 -13.49
N TYR A 623 -32.31 -1.82 -13.75
CA TYR A 623 -31.70 -2.06 -15.07
C TYR A 623 -32.79 -2.35 -16.12
N SER A 624 -32.56 -1.90 -17.36
CA SER A 624 -33.57 -1.92 -18.43
C SER A 624 -33.18 -2.65 -19.72
N GLY A 625 -31.92 -3.11 -19.84
CA GLY A 625 -31.47 -3.89 -21.00
C GLY A 625 -31.97 -5.35 -21.06
N GLY A 626 -32.77 -5.77 -20.07
CA GLY A 626 -33.29 -7.14 -19.94
C GLY A 626 -32.27 -8.15 -19.41
N THR A 627 -32.67 -9.42 -19.35
CA THR A 627 -31.85 -10.52 -18.81
C THR A 627 -31.80 -11.74 -19.74
N LEU A 628 -30.65 -12.42 -19.78
CA LEU A 628 -30.52 -13.79 -20.30
C LEU A 628 -30.19 -14.73 -19.14
N VAL A 629 -31.00 -15.77 -18.94
CA VAL A 629 -30.71 -16.86 -17.99
C VAL A 629 -30.34 -18.10 -18.80
N GLY A 630 -29.04 -18.27 -19.08
CA GLY A 630 -28.52 -19.36 -19.90
C GLY A 630 -28.22 -20.64 -19.13
N ALA A 631 -27.93 -20.55 -17.83
CA ALA A 631 -27.64 -21.71 -16.99
C ALA A 631 -27.94 -21.49 -15.49
N GLY A 632 -28.08 -22.59 -14.75
CA GLY A 632 -28.38 -22.58 -13.32
C GLY A 632 -29.80 -22.07 -13.03
N SER A 633 -29.95 -21.23 -12.00
CA SER A 633 -31.23 -20.56 -11.71
C SER A 633 -31.03 -19.10 -11.36
N LEU A 634 -31.99 -18.25 -11.76
CA LEU A 634 -32.15 -16.90 -11.26
C LEU A 634 -33.36 -16.87 -10.31
N GLN A 635 -33.24 -16.27 -9.13
CA GLN A 635 -34.35 -16.09 -8.18
C GLN A 635 -34.54 -14.60 -7.87
N GLY A 636 -35.79 -14.16 -7.72
CA GLY A 636 -36.12 -12.83 -7.22
C GLY A 636 -37.63 -12.57 -7.07
N SER A 637 -38.01 -11.36 -6.66
CA SER A 637 -39.38 -10.83 -6.76
C SER A 637 -39.60 -10.06 -8.07
N THR A 638 -40.84 -9.65 -8.34
CA THR A 638 -41.21 -8.69 -9.41
C THR A 638 -40.48 -7.35 -9.34
N ASP A 639 -39.95 -6.98 -8.18
CA ASP A 639 -39.20 -5.73 -7.97
C ASP A 639 -37.73 -5.89 -8.39
N SER A 640 -37.22 -7.11 -8.35
CA SER A 640 -35.81 -7.46 -8.62
C SER A 640 -35.56 -8.04 -10.03
N LEU A 641 -36.57 -8.68 -10.63
CA LEU A 641 -36.50 -9.28 -11.95
C LEU A 641 -37.08 -8.30 -12.98
N GLN A 642 -36.22 -7.68 -13.80
CA GLN A 642 -36.59 -6.53 -14.62
C GLN A 642 -36.41 -6.75 -16.13
N GLY A 643 -37.22 -6.02 -16.91
CA GLY A 643 -37.23 -6.07 -18.37
C GLY A 643 -37.66 -7.43 -18.93
N ASN A 644 -37.50 -7.60 -20.24
CA ASN A 644 -37.70 -8.91 -20.90
C ASN A 644 -36.63 -9.91 -20.44
N ILE A 645 -37.02 -11.18 -20.30
CA ILE A 645 -36.08 -12.25 -19.92
C ILE A 645 -36.13 -13.41 -20.92
N LEU A 646 -34.97 -13.73 -21.48
CA LEU A 646 -34.74 -14.97 -22.23
C LEU A 646 -34.30 -16.05 -21.23
N ASN A 647 -35.23 -16.92 -20.86
CA ASN A 647 -35.02 -18.03 -19.94
C ASN A 647 -34.72 -19.31 -20.71
N ASN A 648 -33.48 -19.80 -20.61
CA ASN A 648 -33.08 -21.11 -21.15
C ASN A 648 -32.73 -22.13 -20.04
N ALA A 649 -33.00 -21.80 -18.77
CA ALA A 649 -32.76 -22.68 -17.62
C ALA A 649 -33.91 -22.61 -16.60
N SER A 650 -33.75 -21.87 -15.49
CA SER A 650 -34.76 -21.75 -14.44
C SER A 650 -34.87 -20.30 -13.92
N ILE A 651 -36.10 -19.83 -13.77
CA ILE A 651 -36.43 -18.62 -13.00
C ILE A 651 -37.33 -19.01 -11.83
N VAL A 652 -37.04 -18.44 -10.66
CA VAL A 652 -37.83 -18.58 -9.43
C VAL A 652 -38.38 -17.22 -9.02
N PHE A 653 -39.70 -17.05 -9.09
CA PHE A 653 -40.39 -15.92 -8.48
C PHE A 653 -40.66 -16.23 -7.00
N ASP A 654 -39.82 -15.72 -6.10
CA ASP A 654 -39.98 -15.80 -4.65
C ASP A 654 -40.77 -14.58 -4.17
N GLN A 655 -42.09 -14.67 -4.32
CA GLN A 655 -42.96 -13.50 -4.24
C GLN A 655 -43.77 -13.53 -2.93
N ALA A 656 -43.42 -12.64 -2.00
CA ALA A 656 -44.10 -12.52 -0.70
C ALA A 656 -45.42 -11.70 -0.75
N TYR A 657 -45.52 -10.71 -1.64
CA TYR A 657 -46.65 -9.80 -1.77
C TYR A 657 -47.18 -9.76 -3.21
N THR A 658 -48.37 -9.19 -3.46
CA THR A 658 -48.84 -8.99 -4.85
C THR A 658 -47.92 -8.04 -5.61
N GLY A 659 -47.40 -8.47 -6.76
CA GLY A 659 -46.59 -7.66 -7.66
C GLY A 659 -46.85 -8.00 -9.13
N THR A 660 -46.61 -7.03 -10.01
CA THR A 660 -46.80 -7.15 -11.45
C THR A 660 -45.46 -7.29 -12.15
N TYR A 661 -45.39 -8.15 -13.16
CA TYR A 661 -44.22 -8.30 -14.02
C TYR A 661 -44.65 -8.10 -15.48
N ASP A 662 -44.24 -6.96 -16.05
CA ASP A 662 -44.62 -6.51 -17.40
C ASP A 662 -43.69 -6.99 -18.52
N GLY A 663 -42.54 -7.58 -18.17
CA GLY A 663 -41.60 -8.14 -19.14
C GLY A 663 -42.14 -9.36 -19.87
N ILE A 664 -41.58 -9.66 -21.04
CA ILE A 664 -41.83 -10.91 -21.77
C ILE A 664 -40.85 -11.98 -21.29
N LEU A 665 -41.37 -13.06 -20.70
CA LEU A 665 -40.63 -14.30 -20.47
C LEU A 665 -40.65 -15.17 -21.73
N SER A 666 -39.48 -15.61 -22.18
CA SER A 666 -39.28 -16.37 -23.43
C SER A 666 -38.22 -17.47 -23.25
N GLY A 667 -38.03 -18.33 -24.27
CA GLY A 667 -36.99 -19.37 -24.28
C GLY A 667 -37.47 -20.77 -23.87
N ILE A 668 -36.54 -21.66 -23.54
CA ILE A 668 -36.83 -23.08 -23.23
C ILE A 668 -36.93 -23.41 -21.74
N GLY A 669 -36.61 -22.45 -20.87
CA GLY A 669 -36.52 -22.66 -19.41
C GLY A 669 -37.85 -22.71 -18.69
N ALA A 670 -37.82 -23.23 -17.47
CA ALA A 670 -38.98 -23.36 -16.58
C ALA A 670 -39.18 -22.12 -15.68
N ILE A 671 -40.42 -21.85 -15.31
CA ILE A 671 -40.80 -20.81 -14.35
C ILE A 671 -41.36 -21.45 -13.07
N ASN A 672 -40.80 -21.07 -11.92
CA ASN A 672 -41.21 -21.56 -10.61
C ASN A 672 -41.76 -20.39 -9.76
N LYS A 673 -43.06 -20.38 -9.47
CA LYS A 673 -43.70 -19.45 -8.53
C LYS A 673 -43.72 -20.07 -7.13
N GLN A 674 -43.08 -19.42 -6.16
CA GLN A 674 -43.11 -19.82 -4.74
C GLN A 674 -43.53 -18.66 -3.83
N ASN A 675 -43.63 -18.95 -2.53
CA ASN A 675 -44.04 -18.00 -1.48
C ASN A 675 -45.51 -17.51 -1.63
N ILE A 676 -46.08 -16.87 -0.60
CA ILE A 676 -47.54 -16.69 -0.45
C ILE A 676 -48.16 -15.62 -1.36
N GLY A 677 -47.37 -14.70 -1.91
CA GLY A 677 -47.84 -13.57 -2.70
C GLY A 677 -48.33 -13.94 -4.10
N THR A 678 -48.77 -12.92 -4.83
CA THR A 678 -49.25 -13.06 -6.22
C THR A 678 -48.23 -12.47 -7.19
N VAL A 679 -47.87 -13.21 -8.24
CA VAL A 679 -47.24 -12.63 -9.43
C VAL A 679 -48.31 -12.44 -10.48
N VAL A 680 -48.42 -11.23 -11.03
CA VAL A 680 -49.30 -10.91 -12.17
C VAL A 680 -48.46 -10.78 -13.43
N PHE A 681 -48.68 -11.65 -14.41
CA PHE A 681 -48.13 -11.49 -15.76
C PHE A 681 -49.13 -10.71 -16.63
N THR A 682 -48.65 -9.62 -17.24
CA THR A 682 -49.43 -8.74 -18.12
C THR A 682 -49.04 -8.85 -19.60
N SER A 683 -47.88 -9.46 -19.88
CA SER A 683 -47.31 -9.67 -21.21
C SER A 683 -47.52 -11.09 -21.75
N PRO A 684 -47.51 -11.29 -23.08
CA PRO A 684 -47.71 -12.60 -23.70
C PRO A 684 -46.43 -13.45 -23.64
N ASN A 685 -46.32 -14.32 -22.63
CA ASN A 685 -45.12 -15.11 -22.40
C ASN A 685 -45.05 -16.36 -23.30
N THR A 686 -43.83 -16.71 -23.71
CA THR A 686 -43.55 -17.74 -24.73
C THR A 686 -42.62 -18.86 -24.24
N TYR A 687 -42.21 -18.85 -22.98
CA TYR A 687 -41.30 -19.86 -22.41
C TYR A 687 -41.89 -21.28 -22.47
N SER A 688 -41.17 -22.25 -23.02
CA SER A 688 -41.70 -23.60 -23.26
C SER A 688 -41.42 -24.61 -22.13
N GLY A 689 -40.53 -24.30 -21.18
CA GLY A 689 -40.11 -25.24 -20.12
C GLY A 689 -41.14 -25.53 -19.02
N GLY A 690 -42.34 -24.97 -19.13
CA GLY A 690 -43.44 -25.17 -18.18
C GLY A 690 -43.42 -24.24 -16.97
N THR A 691 -44.50 -24.34 -16.18
CA THR A 691 -44.79 -23.47 -15.04
C THR A 691 -45.11 -24.30 -13.81
N MET A 692 -44.33 -24.16 -12.74
CA MET A 692 -44.65 -24.73 -11.43
C MET A 692 -45.14 -23.62 -10.50
N ILE A 693 -46.25 -23.85 -9.80
CA ILE A 693 -46.83 -22.96 -8.80
C ILE A 693 -46.81 -23.72 -7.47
N THR A 694 -45.72 -23.55 -6.73
CA THR A 694 -45.51 -24.19 -5.43
C THR A 694 -46.45 -23.62 -4.37
N LEU A 695 -46.57 -22.29 -4.32
CA LEU A 695 -47.39 -21.58 -3.32
C LEU A 695 -47.80 -20.18 -3.85
N GLY A 696 -48.83 -19.61 -3.24
CA GLY A 696 -49.39 -18.31 -3.63
C GLY A 696 -50.08 -18.37 -4.99
N THR A 697 -50.24 -17.24 -5.66
CA THR A 697 -50.97 -17.16 -6.94
C THR A 697 -50.05 -16.77 -8.10
N LEU A 698 -50.18 -17.44 -9.23
CA LEU A 698 -49.79 -16.88 -10.53
C LEU A 698 -51.07 -16.41 -11.25
N ALA A 699 -51.16 -15.12 -11.54
CA ALA A 699 -52.29 -14.52 -12.22
C ALA A 699 -51.90 -14.02 -13.61
N LEU A 700 -52.78 -14.22 -14.59
CA LEU A 700 -52.69 -13.65 -15.92
C LEU A 700 -53.71 -12.51 -16.04
N SER A 701 -53.27 -11.36 -16.53
CA SER A 701 -54.09 -10.14 -16.64
C SER A 701 -53.77 -9.39 -17.93
N GLY A 702 -54.71 -8.65 -18.51
CA GLY A 702 -54.43 -7.84 -19.70
C GLY A 702 -54.04 -8.69 -20.91
N SER A 703 -52.84 -8.54 -21.45
CA SER A 703 -52.29 -9.38 -22.52
C SER A 703 -51.50 -10.61 -21.99
N GLY A 704 -51.61 -10.87 -20.68
CA GLY A 704 -50.94 -11.94 -19.96
C GLY A 704 -51.28 -13.31 -20.53
N ALA A 705 -50.25 -14.04 -20.95
CA ALA A 705 -50.36 -15.40 -21.44
C ALA A 705 -49.19 -16.26 -20.95
N ILE A 706 -49.34 -17.58 -21.03
CA ILE A 706 -48.25 -18.57 -20.94
C ILE A 706 -48.25 -19.48 -22.17
N CYS A 707 -47.15 -20.23 -22.39
CA CYS A 707 -46.94 -20.98 -23.62
C CYS A 707 -47.95 -22.15 -23.81
N PRO A 708 -48.66 -22.24 -24.96
CA PRO A 708 -49.67 -23.26 -25.21
C PRO A 708 -49.24 -24.73 -25.09
N THR A 709 -47.95 -25.04 -25.19
CA THR A 709 -47.40 -26.39 -25.06
C THR A 709 -46.78 -26.67 -23.69
N GLY A 710 -46.71 -25.67 -22.80
CA GLY A 710 -46.11 -25.81 -21.48
C GLY A 710 -46.97 -26.66 -20.53
N THR A 711 -46.31 -27.47 -19.69
CA THR A 711 -46.98 -28.10 -18.55
C THR A 711 -47.18 -27.08 -17.43
N VAL A 712 -48.35 -27.10 -16.80
CA VAL A 712 -48.66 -26.34 -15.57
C VAL A 712 -48.80 -27.33 -14.41
N ILE A 713 -47.99 -27.12 -13.37
CA ILE A 713 -48.01 -27.92 -12.14
C ILE A 713 -48.42 -27.00 -10.99
N ILE A 714 -49.57 -27.23 -10.37
CA ILE A 714 -50.10 -26.39 -9.27
C ILE A 714 -50.09 -27.21 -7.99
N ASN A 715 -49.11 -27.00 -7.10
CA ASN A 715 -48.94 -27.85 -5.91
C ASN A 715 -49.99 -27.52 -4.84
N VAL A 716 -49.84 -26.38 -4.17
CA VAL A 716 -50.81 -25.83 -3.20
C VAL A 716 -51.09 -24.33 -3.42
N GLY A 717 -50.67 -23.80 -4.57
CA GLY A 717 -50.97 -22.44 -5.00
C GLY A 717 -52.23 -22.32 -5.86
N ASN A 718 -52.36 -21.21 -6.58
CA ASN A 718 -53.47 -20.94 -7.49
C ASN A 718 -52.97 -20.47 -8.86
N PHE A 719 -53.68 -20.85 -9.92
CA PHE A 719 -53.54 -20.27 -11.27
C PHE A 719 -54.81 -19.49 -11.61
N ASP A 720 -54.68 -18.17 -11.78
CA ASP A 720 -55.79 -17.27 -12.08
C ASP A 720 -55.68 -16.75 -13.52
N ILE A 721 -56.70 -16.98 -14.34
CA ILE A 721 -56.81 -16.44 -15.70
C ILE A 721 -57.98 -15.46 -15.86
N SER A 722 -58.67 -15.11 -14.77
CA SER A 722 -59.93 -14.35 -14.81
C SER A 722 -59.82 -12.97 -15.46
N ASN A 723 -58.63 -12.36 -15.40
CA ASN A 723 -58.37 -10.97 -15.81
C ASN A 723 -57.71 -10.82 -17.20
N ILE A 724 -57.50 -11.89 -17.97
CA ILE A 724 -56.96 -11.78 -19.34
C ILE A 724 -57.97 -11.09 -20.27
N THR A 725 -57.49 -10.40 -21.30
CA THR A 725 -58.34 -9.79 -22.34
C THR A 725 -58.83 -10.81 -23.35
N ALA A 726 -58.05 -11.86 -23.61
CA ALA A 726 -58.44 -12.98 -24.46
C ALA A 726 -59.71 -13.70 -23.94
N SER A 727 -60.34 -14.49 -24.81
CA SER A 727 -61.43 -15.40 -24.41
C SER A 727 -60.92 -16.66 -23.71
N SER A 728 -59.64 -17.02 -23.92
CA SER A 728 -59.08 -18.29 -23.47
C SER A 728 -57.57 -18.23 -23.20
N GLN A 729 -57.09 -19.15 -22.38
CA GLN A 729 -55.69 -19.54 -22.24
C GLN A 729 -55.56 -21.02 -22.63
N THR A 730 -54.52 -21.39 -23.38
CA THR A 730 -54.21 -22.79 -23.71
C THR A 730 -52.98 -23.25 -22.94
N ILE A 731 -52.98 -24.48 -22.44
CA ILE A 731 -51.82 -25.12 -21.78
C ILE A 731 -51.65 -26.53 -22.32
N GLY A 732 -50.42 -27.06 -22.28
CA GLY A 732 -50.13 -28.42 -22.73
C GLY A 732 -50.72 -29.44 -21.78
N SER A 733 -50.20 -29.50 -20.55
CA SER A 733 -50.60 -30.48 -19.53
C SER A 733 -50.91 -29.81 -18.21
N LEU A 734 -51.80 -30.39 -17.41
CA LEU A 734 -52.20 -29.88 -16.08
C LEU A 734 -52.01 -30.96 -15.02
N ILE A 735 -51.27 -30.64 -13.95
CA ILE A 735 -50.92 -31.57 -12.86
C ILE A 735 -51.02 -30.85 -11.51
N GLY A 736 -51.36 -31.57 -10.43
CA GLY A 736 -51.27 -31.06 -9.06
C GLY A 736 -52.63 -30.95 -8.34
N GLY A 737 -52.68 -30.18 -7.24
CA GLY A 737 -53.84 -30.07 -6.34
C GLY A 737 -54.19 -28.66 -5.87
N GLY A 738 -53.57 -27.62 -6.45
CA GLY A 738 -53.95 -26.23 -6.21
C GLY A 738 -55.29 -25.83 -6.87
N ASN A 739 -55.63 -24.54 -6.87
CA ASN A 739 -56.88 -24.05 -7.47
C ASN A 739 -56.68 -23.40 -8.84
N ILE A 740 -57.72 -23.42 -9.67
CA ILE A 740 -57.82 -22.62 -10.90
C ILE A 740 -59.03 -21.67 -10.81
N PHE A 741 -58.79 -20.40 -11.10
CA PHE A 741 -59.81 -19.36 -11.21
C PHE A 741 -59.96 -18.93 -12.67
N LEU A 742 -61.11 -19.24 -13.28
CA LEU A 742 -61.38 -18.96 -14.69
C LEU A 742 -61.94 -17.55 -14.94
N GLY A 743 -62.57 -16.91 -13.95
CA GLY A 743 -63.43 -15.76 -14.22
C GLY A 743 -64.53 -16.15 -15.21
N GLU A 744 -64.66 -15.42 -16.32
CA GLU A 744 -65.54 -15.75 -17.46
C GLU A 744 -64.80 -16.49 -18.61
N LYS A 745 -63.57 -16.95 -18.38
CA LYS A 745 -62.63 -17.37 -19.44
C LYS A 745 -62.62 -18.87 -19.67
N THR A 746 -62.14 -19.27 -20.85
CA THR A 746 -61.99 -20.68 -21.21
C THR A 746 -60.56 -21.17 -20.97
N LEU A 747 -60.38 -22.23 -20.18
CA LEU A 747 -59.10 -22.94 -20.12
C LEU A 747 -59.10 -24.09 -21.12
N ILE A 748 -58.13 -24.11 -22.01
CA ILE A 748 -57.94 -25.18 -23.00
C ILE A 748 -56.73 -26.03 -22.57
N ILE A 749 -56.93 -27.32 -22.36
CA ILE A 749 -55.89 -28.27 -21.95
C ILE A 749 -55.63 -29.22 -23.12
N ALA A 750 -54.46 -29.11 -23.73
CA ALA A 750 -54.04 -29.80 -24.94
C ALA A 750 -53.06 -30.94 -24.63
N THR A 751 -53.46 -31.85 -23.75
CA THR A 751 -52.52 -32.85 -23.20
C THR A 751 -52.43 -34.07 -24.11
N GLU A 752 -51.20 -34.37 -24.53
CA GLU A 752 -50.86 -35.55 -25.35
C GLU A 752 -50.43 -36.77 -24.49
N ASN A 753 -50.33 -36.58 -23.17
CA ASN A 753 -50.01 -37.63 -22.20
C ASN A 753 -51.10 -37.70 -21.11
N ASP A 754 -51.14 -38.82 -20.39
CA ASP A 754 -52.03 -38.98 -19.24
C ASP A 754 -51.58 -38.10 -18.07
N THR A 755 -52.54 -37.38 -17.49
CA THR A 755 -52.34 -36.36 -16.46
C THR A 755 -53.42 -36.45 -15.39
N SER A 756 -53.07 -36.14 -14.15
CA SER A 756 -54.03 -36.11 -13.03
C SER A 756 -53.95 -34.78 -12.28
N TYR A 757 -55.11 -34.17 -12.10
CA TYR A 757 -55.32 -32.91 -11.40
C TYR A 757 -56.36 -33.11 -10.30
N VAL A 758 -55.88 -33.10 -9.06
CA VAL A 758 -56.64 -33.29 -7.81
C VAL A 758 -56.92 -31.93 -7.14
N GLY A 759 -57.24 -30.92 -7.97
CA GLY A 759 -57.48 -29.53 -7.56
C GLY A 759 -58.81 -29.01 -8.12
N VAL A 760 -59.27 -27.87 -7.60
CA VAL A 760 -60.58 -27.30 -7.97
C VAL A 760 -60.44 -26.29 -9.09
N VAL A 761 -61.14 -26.51 -10.20
CA VAL A 761 -61.40 -25.48 -11.23
C VAL A 761 -62.72 -24.76 -10.92
N SER A 762 -62.73 -23.43 -11.01
CA SER A 762 -63.87 -22.59 -10.59
C SER A 762 -64.06 -21.33 -11.45
N GLY A 763 -65.30 -20.81 -11.51
CA GLY A 763 -65.64 -19.56 -12.21
C GLY A 763 -66.89 -19.65 -13.10
N ALA A 764 -67.27 -18.54 -13.73
CA ALA A 764 -68.32 -18.53 -14.76
C ALA A 764 -67.86 -19.15 -16.10
N GLY A 765 -66.54 -19.26 -16.30
CA GLY A 765 -65.88 -19.76 -17.51
C GLY A 765 -65.98 -21.27 -17.73
N SER A 766 -65.30 -21.74 -18.79
CA SER A 766 -65.44 -23.10 -19.33
C SER A 766 -64.11 -23.86 -19.44
N LEU A 767 -64.19 -25.19 -19.59
CA LEU A 767 -63.03 -26.06 -19.81
C LEU A 767 -63.11 -26.73 -21.19
N ILE A 768 -62.00 -26.77 -21.92
CA ILE A 768 -61.88 -27.56 -23.16
C ILE A 768 -60.75 -28.57 -23.00
N LYS A 769 -61.08 -29.86 -23.13
CA LYS A 769 -60.11 -30.96 -23.26
C LYS A 769 -59.82 -31.25 -24.73
N GLN A 770 -58.55 -31.18 -25.11
CA GLN A 770 -58.02 -31.61 -26.39
C GLN A 770 -56.65 -32.31 -26.20
N GLY A 771 -55.98 -32.66 -27.29
CA GLY A 771 -54.81 -33.57 -27.26
C GLY A 771 -55.22 -35.03 -26.98
N GLY A 772 -54.36 -35.99 -27.34
CA GLY A 772 -54.68 -37.41 -27.32
C GLY A 772 -54.71 -38.08 -25.93
N GLY A 773 -54.06 -37.50 -24.92
CA GLY A 773 -53.91 -38.09 -23.60
C GLY A 773 -55.13 -37.96 -22.69
N THR A 774 -55.08 -38.61 -21.52
CA THR A 774 -56.11 -38.51 -20.49
C THR A 774 -55.91 -37.29 -19.60
N LEU A 775 -56.99 -36.58 -19.28
CA LEU A 775 -57.06 -35.66 -18.16
C LEU A 775 -57.97 -36.24 -17.08
N THR A 776 -57.41 -36.57 -15.92
CA THR A 776 -58.17 -37.01 -14.75
C THR A 776 -58.41 -35.84 -13.81
N LEU A 777 -59.68 -35.55 -13.51
CA LEU A 777 -60.09 -34.59 -12.48
C LEU A 777 -60.47 -35.37 -11.21
N GLY A 778 -59.73 -35.12 -10.12
CA GLY A 778 -59.89 -35.84 -8.85
C GLY A 778 -60.78 -35.15 -7.81
N GLU A 779 -61.14 -33.89 -8.03
CA GLU A 779 -61.88 -33.06 -7.08
C GLU A 779 -63.15 -32.43 -7.68
N THR A 780 -64.03 -31.91 -6.81
CA THR A 780 -65.30 -31.29 -7.22
C THR A 780 -65.06 -29.93 -7.86
N ASN A 781 -65.26 -29.84 -9.17
CA ASN A 781 -65.11 -28.61 -9.95
C ASN A 781 -66.43 -27.82 -9.98
N THR A 782 -66.31 -26.50 -9.86
CA THR A 782 -67.46 -25.59 -9.65
C THR A 782 -67.69 -24.63 -10.82
N TYR A 783 -66.92 -24.74 -11.91
CA TYR A 783 -67.08 -23.87 -13.07
C TYR A 783 -68.39 -24.10 -13.81
N SER A 784 -69.08 -23.03 -14.22
CA SER A 784 -70.44 -23.09 -14.78
C SER A 784 -70.53 -22.95 -16.29
N GLY A 785 -69.49 -22.48 -16.98
CA GLY A 785 -69.48 -22.27 -18.43
C GLY A 785 -69.44 -23.56 -19.27
N GLY A 786 -69.45 -24.72 -18.62
CA GLY A 786 -69.49 -26.03 -19.26
C GLY A 786 -68.12 -26.60 -19.64
N THR A 787 -68.16 -27.83 -20.16
CA THR A 787 -67.00 -28.66 -20.51
C THR A 787 -67.14 -29.12 -21.95
N THR A 788 -66.11 -28.93 -22.76
CA THR A 788 -66.04 -29.48 -24.13
C THR A 788 -64.91 -30.49 -24.24
N ILE A 789 -65.15 -31.65 -24.84
CA ILE A 789 -64.15 -32.68 -25.10
C ILE A 789 -64.04 -32.84 -26.62
N ASN A 790 -62.86 -32.52 -27.14
CA ASN A 790 -62.53 -32.54 -28.57
C ASN A 790 -61.56 -33.67 -28.94
N ALA A 791 -60.78 -34.20 -27.98
CA ALA A 791 -59.84 -35.29 -28.18
C ALA A 791 -59.37 -35.91 -26.85
N GLY A 792 -58.92 -37.16 -26.91
CA GLY A 792 -58.47 -37.94 -25.75
C GLY A 792 -59.60 -38.22 -24.75
N THR A 793 -59.25 -38.44 -23.49
CA THR A 793 -60.24 -38.77 -22.44
C THR A 793 -60.28 -37.70 -21.36
N LEU A 794 -61.47 -37.38 -20.86
CA LEU A 794 -61.67 -36.68 -19.59
C LEU A 794 -62.24 -37.69 -18.59
N VAL A 795 -61.49 -38.01 -17.54
CA VAL A 795 -61.92 -38.90 -16.44
C VAL A 795 -62.31 -38.06 -15.23
N LEU A 796 -63.45 -38.37 -14.61
CA LEU A 796 -63.73 -37.99 -13.23
C LEU A 796 -63.38 -39.16 -12.32
N SER A 797 -62.66 -38.90 -11.23
CA SER A 797 -62.24 -39.94 -10.28
C SER A 797 -62.34 -39.49 -8.82
N GLY A 798 -62.65 -40.39 -7.89
CA GLY A 798 -62.72 -40.06 -6.46
C GLY A 798 -63.77 -38.97 -6.18
N SER A 799 -63.36 -37.84 -5.61
CA SER A 799 -64.19 -36.65 -5.38
C SER A 799 -64.51 -35.85 -6.66
N GLY A 800 -64.00 -36.31 -7.81
CA GLY A 800 -64.10 -35.70 -9.13
C GLY A 800 -65.54 -35.45 -9.56
N LYS A 801 -65.90 -34.18 -9.71
CA LYS A 801 -67.22 -33.75 -10.20
C LYS A 801 -67.14 -32.57 -11.14
N LEU A 802 -68.18 -32.40 -11.96
CA LEU A 802 -68.51 -31.17 -12.68
C LEU A 802 -69.74 -30.48 -12.07
N SER A 803 -69.94 -29.21 -12.40
CA SER A 803 -71.10 -28.42 -11.95
C SER A 803 -72.40 -28.84 -12.63
N SER A 804 -73.50 -28.97 -11.88
CA SER A 804 -74.80 -29.42 -12.41
C SER A 804 -75.47 -28.45 -13.40
N ILE A 805 -75.03 -27.19 -13.43
CA ILE A 805 -75.46 -26.20 -14.43
C ILE A 805 -74.52 -26.11 -15.64
N GLY A 806 -73.35 -26.75 -15.57
CA GLY A 806 -72.38 -26.78 -16.67
C GLY A 806 -72.78 -27.79 -17.74
N ALA A 807 -72.96 -27.33 -18.97
CA ALA A 807 -73.18 -28.22 -20.11
C ALA A 807 -71.94 -29.11 -20.36
N VAL A 808 -72.15 -30.33 -20.88
CA VAL A 808 -71.07 -31.21 -21.37
C VAL A 808 -71.26 -31.46 -22.86
N THR A 809 -70.23 -31.15 -23.64
CA THR A 809 -70.21 -31.28 -25.10
C THR A 809 -69.10 -32.25 -25.50
N ILE A 810 -69.46 -33.41 -26.06
CA ILE A 810 -68.50 -34.43 -26.50
C ILE A 810 -68.47 -34.42 -28.04
N ASN A 811 -67.47 -33.76 -28.62
CA ASN A 811 -67.32 -33.70 -30.08
C ASN A 811 -66.57 -34.92 -30.61
N ALA A 812 -65.53 -35.36 -29.89
CA ALA A 812 -64.80 -36.61 -30.08
C ALA A 812 -63.99 -36.92 -28.81
N GLY A 813 -63.47 -38.15 -28.69
CA GLY A 813 -62.87 -38.64 -27.44
C GLY A 813 -63.93 -39.13 -26.45
N SER A 814 -63.54 -39.37 -25.21
CA SER A 814 -64.38 -40.04 -24.21
C SER A 814 -64.53 -39.23 -22.93
N PHE A 815 -65.75 -39.16 -22.38
CA PHE A 815 -66.03 -38.67 -21.03
C PHE A 815 -66.26 -39.87 -20.11
N ASP A 816 -65.39 -40.09 -19.13
CA ASP A 816 -65.47 -41.22 -18.21
C ASP A 816 -65.85 -40.77 -16.79
N ILE A 817 -66.94 -41.32 -16.26
CA ILE A 817 -67.38 -41.11 -14.87
C ILE A 817 -67.33 -42.39 -14.04
N SER A 818 -66.84 -43.50 -14.59
CA SER A 818 -66.84 -44.82 -13.91
C SER A 818 -66.07 -44.83 -12.58
N ASN A 819 -65.07 -43.95 -12.46
CA ASN A 819 -64.11 -43.90 -11.36
C ASN A 819 -64.47 -42.92 -10.23
N ILE A 820 -65.63 -42.24 -10.27
CA ILE A 820 -66.08 -41.37 -9.16
C ILE A 820 -66.50 -42.19 -7.92
N ALA A 821 -66.42 -41.59 -6.74
CA ALA A 821 -66.80 -42.22 -5.48
C ALA A 821 -68.32 -42.17 -5.20
N ASP A 822 -68.99 -41.12 -5.66
CA ASP A 822 -70.45 -41.00 -5.61
C ASP A 822 -71.14 -42.03 -6.54
N SER A 823 -72.42 -42.30 -6.31
CA SER A 823 -73.24 -43.11 -7.22
C SER A 823 -73.64 -42.39 -8.52
N SER A 824 -73.41 -41.07 -8.60
CA SER A 824 -73.85 -40.26 -9.75
C SER A 824 -73.03 -38.99 -9.97
N GLN A 825 -73.01 -38.54 -11.23
CA GLN A 825 -72.58 -37.20 -11.65
C GLN A 825 -73.80 -36.46 -12.23
N THR A 826 -74.00 -35.20 -11.83
CA THR A 826 -75.06 -34.33 -12.39
C THR A 826 -74.46 -33.29 -13.32
N ILE A 827 -75.00 -33.13 -14.53
CA ILE A 827 -74.56 -32.13 -15.51
C ILE A 827 -75.74 -31.30 -16.02
N GLY A 828 -75.43 -30.14 -16.62
CA GLY A 828 -76.38 -29.36 -17.38
C GLY A 828 -76.70 -30.03 -18.72
N ASP A 829 -76.89 -29.26 -19.79
CA ASP A 829 -77.16 -29.81 -21.12
C ASP A 829 -76.08 -30.82 -21.58
N LEU A 830 -76.50 -32.02 -22.02
CA LEU A 830 -75.62 -32.98 -22.70
C LEU A 830 -75.74 -32.81 -24.22
N SER A 831 -74.62 -32.67 -24.93
CA SER A 831 -74.62 -32.60 -26.40
C SER A 831 -73.35 -33.18 -27.01
N GLY A 832 -73.33 -33.37 -28.33
CA GLY A 832 -72.10 -33.75 -29.03
C GLY A 832 -72.29 -34.41 -30.39
N MET A 833 -71.27 -34.29 -31.24
CA MET A 833 -71.24 -34.85 -32.60
C MET A 833 -70.71 -36.30 -32.67
N GLY A 834 -70.20 -36.85 -31.57
CA GLY A 834 -69.65 -38.21 -31.52
C GLY A 834 -68.92 -38.50 -30.20
N GLY A 835 -67.96 -39.43 -30.22
CA GLY A 835 -67.23 -39.83 -29.02
C GLY A 835 -68.01 -40.77 -28.11
N GLU A 836 -67.54 -40.91 -26.87
CA GLU A 836 -68.05 -41.88 -25.88
C GLU A 836 -68.40 -41.22 -24.54
N LEU A 837 -69.37 -41.77 -23.84
CA LEU A 837 -69.70 -41.49 -22.44
C LEU A 837 -69.66 -42.80 -21.65
N ILE A 838 -68.64 -42.95 -20.81
CA ILE A 838 -68.37 -44.17 -20.03
C ILE A 838 -68.95 -43.99 -18.62
N LEU A 839 -70.05 -44.70 -18.35
CA LEU A 839 -70.74 -44.65 -17.05
C LEU A 839 -70.10 -45.57 -16.00
N GLY A 840 -69.44 -46.66 -16.40
CA GLY A 840 -69.09 -47.74 -15.49
C GLY A 840 -70.35 -48.33 -14.85
N ASP A 841 -70.43 -48.34 -13.53
CA ASP A 841 -71.60 -48.66 -12.69
C ASP A 841 -72.42 -47.42 -12.26
N LYS A 842 -72.04 -46.21 -12.70
CA LYS A 842 -72.53 -44.94 -12.17
C LYS A 842 -73.73 -44.38 -12.93
N THR A 843 -74.44 -43.44 -12.31
CA THR A 843 -75.59 -42.77 -12.92
C THR A 843 -75.22 -41.40 -13.46
N LEU A 844 -75.50 -41.11 -14.73
CA LEU A 844 -75.48 -39.72 -15.21
C LEU A 844 -76.86 -39.08 -14.99
N ILE A 845 -76.90 -37.97 -14.27
CA ILE A 845 -78.09 -37.13 -14.10
C ILE A 845 -77.95 -35.90 -15.01
N GLN A 846 -78.99 -35.61 -15.78
CA GLN A 846 -78.96 -34.67 -16.89
C GLN A 846 -80.05 -33.59 -16.69
N GLU A 847 -79.62 -32.39 -16.31
CA GLU A 847 -80.47 -31.23 -15.97
C GLU A 847 -80.60 -30.27 -17.16
N ALA A 848 -80.94 -30.77 -18.36
CA ALA A 848 -81.11 -29.91 -19.55
C ALA A 848 -82.17 -28.82 -19.34
N PHE A 849 -81.85 -27.59 -19.73
CA PHE A 849 -82.84 -26.53 -19.91
C PHE A 849 -83.09 -26.22 -21.39
N ASN A 850 -82.18 -26.64 -22.28
CA ASN A 850 -82.23 -26.37 -23.70
C ASN A 850 -82.66 -27.59 -24.53
N TYR A 851 -82.65 -27.44 -25.85
CA TYR A 851 -82.80 -28.54 -26.82
C TYR A 851 -81.42 -28.95 -27.29
N THR A 852 -81.00 -30.19 -27.02
CA THR A 852 -79.69 -30.72 -27.42
C THR A 852 -79.79 -32.12 -28.04
N SER A 853 -78.76 -32.47 -28.80
CA SER A 853 -78.57 -33.80 -29.38
C SER A 853 -77.18 -34.32 -29.04
N TYR A 854 -77.07 -35.60 -28.73
CA TYR A 854 -75.82 -36.32 -28.55
C TYR A 854 -75.78 -37.54 -29.48
N ALA A 855 -74.77 -37.59 -30.34
CA ALA A 855 -74.58 -38.62 -31.36
C ALA A 855 -73.46 -39.64 -31.03
N GLY A 856 -72.81 -39.51 -29.87
CA GLY A 856 -71.85 -40.50 -29.38
C GLY A 856 -72.50 -41.63 -28.58
N THR A 857 -71.70 -42.63 -28.22
CA THR A 857 -72.14 -43.85 -27.54
C THR A 857 -72.07 -43.69 -26.01
N ILE A 858 -73.14 -44.08 -25.32
CA ILE A 858 -73.25 -44.15 -23.86
C ILE A 858 -73.11 -45.61 -23.43
N GLN A 859 -72.13 -45.91 -22.57
CA GLN A 859 -71.69 -47.28 -22.27
C GLN A 859 -71.47 -47.61 -20.78
N GLY A 860 -71.70 -48.87 -20.41
CA GLY A 860 -71.46 -49.42 -19.06
C GLY A 860 -72.70 -49.94 -18.34
N SER A 861 -72.54 -50.63 -17.20
CA SER A 861 -73.66 -51.11 -16.38
C SER A 861 -74.46 -50.02 -15.65
N GLY A 862 -74.04 -48.76 -15.77
CA GLY A 862 -74.65 -47.56 -15.22
C GLY A 862 -75.96 -47.12 -15.90
N ALA A 863 -76.59 -46.10 -15.32
CA ALA A 863 -77.93 -45.63 -15.69
C ALA A 863 -77.95 -44.17 -16.17
N LEU A 864 -78.98 -43.81 -16.93
CA LEU A 864 -79.21 -42.44 -17.41
C LEU A 864 -80.46 -41.84 -16.76
N ILE A 865 -80.38 -40.63 -16.22
CA ILE A 865 -81.53 -39.91 -15.65
C ILE A 865 -81.67 -38.54 -16.30
N LYS A 866 -82.81 -38.30 -16.95
CA LYS A 866 -83.21 -37.04 -17.57
C LYS A 866 -84.13 -36.27 -16.62
N GLN A 867 -83.63 -35.19 -16.02
CA GLN A 867 -84.30 -34.42 -14.96
C GLN A 867 -84.60 -32.96 -15.28
N GLY A 868 -83.94 -32.35 -16.27
CA GLY A 868 -84.21 -30.97 -16.66
C GLY A 868 -85.41 -30.81 -17.61
N LEU A 869 -85.98 -29.61 -17.70
CA LEU A 869 -87.18 -29.31 -18.53
C LEU A 869 -86.94 -29.36 -20.05
N GLY A 870 -85.68 -29.35 -20.49
CA GLY A 870 -85.26 -29.33 -21.89
C GLY A 870 -85.56 -30.61 -22.67
N THR A 871 -85.07 -30.67 -23.91
CA THR A 871 -85.13 -31.86 -24.78
C THR A 871 -83.73 -32.42 -24.97
N LEU A 872 -83.53 -33.68 -24.59
CA LEU A 872 -82.34 -34.45 -24.95
C LEU A 872 -82.67 -35.42 -26.07
N ILE A 873 -81.91 -35.40 -27.15
CA ILE A 873 -82.00 -36.38 -28.25
C ILE A 873 -80.75 -37.24 -28.26
N LEU A 874 -80.91 -38.56 -28.14
CA LEU A 874 -79.84 -39.52 -28.33
C LEU A 874 -79.92 -40.11 -29.74
N THR A 875 -78.84 -40.00 -30.51
CA THR A 875 -78.76 -40.52 -31.89
C THR A 875 -77.54 -41.41 -32.15
N GLY A 876 -76.72 -41.68 -31.13
CA GLY A 876 -75.69 -42.72 -31.18
C GLY A 876 -76.26 -44.07 -30.75
N ASP A 877 -75.71 -45.16 -31.29
CA ASP A 877 -75.97 -46.51 -30.79
C ASP A 877 -75.36 -46.64 -29.37
N ASN A 878 -76.16 -47.10 -28.41
CA ASN A 878 -75.81 -47.13 -26.98
C ASN A 878 -75.92 -48.56 -26.42
N ASP A 879 -75.11 -48.90 -25.41
CA ASP A 879 -75.10 -50.22 -24.76
C ASP A 879 -75.20 -50.18 -23.22
N TYR A 880 -75.49 -49.01 -22.64
CA TYR A 880 -75.65 -48.87 -21.18
C TYR A 880 -76.79 -49.73 -20.62
N SER A 881 -76.54 -50.49 -19.55
CA SER A 881 -77.49 -51.52 -19.08
C SER A 881 -78.27 -51.19 -17.80
N GLY A 882 -77.97 -50.10 -17.10
CA GLY A 882 -78.60 -49.74 -15.83
C GLY A 882 -80.02 -49.17 -15.95
N GLY A 883 -80.48 -48.92 -17.18
CA GLY A 883 -81.81 -48.35 -17.46
C GLY A 883 -81.83 -46.83 -17.57
N THR A 884 -83.02 -46.30 -17.85
CA THR A 884 -83.28 -44.89 -18.14
C THR A 884 -84.43 -44.36 -17.30
N THR A 885 -84.27 -43.20 -16.66
CA THR A 885 -85.36 -42.51 -15.95
C THR A 885 -85.62 -41.14 -16.56
N VAL A 886 -86.87 -40.80 -16.88
CA VAL A 886 -87.28 -39.52 -17.48
C VAL A 886 -88.24 -38.80 -16.55
N ASN A 887 -87.68 -38.00 -15.64
CA ASN A 887 -88.42 -37.23 -14.64
C ASN A 887 -89.02 -35.92 -15.20
N ALA A 888 -88.38 -35.30 -16.20
CA ALA A 888 -88.86 -34.04 -16.77
C ALA A 888 -88.45 -33.78 -18.23
N GLY A 889 -89.16 -32.85 -18.86
CA GLY A 889 -88.92 -32.42 -20.23
C GLY A 889 -89.19 -33.52 -21.24
N VAL A 890 -88.34 -33.59 -22.27
CA VAL A 890 -88.38 -34.63 -23.30
C VAL A 890 -87.07 -35.42 -23.33
N LEU A 891 -87.18 -36.75 -23.41
CA LEU A 891 -86.12 -37.62 -23.93
C LEU A 891 -86.57 -38.19 -25.28
N GLN A 892 -85.70 -38.12 -26.30
CA GLN A 892 -85.94 -38.68 -27.62
C GLN A 892 -84.80 -39.61 -28.02
N GLY A 893 -85.12 -40.72 -28.68
CA GLY A 893 -84.15 -41.64 -29.27
C GLY A 893 -84.86 -42.70 -30.12
N ASP A 894 -84.22 -43.85 -30.29
CA ASP A 894 -84.82 -45.04 -30.93
C ASP A 894 -84.43 -46.32 -30.16
N THR A 895 -84.68 -47.51 -30.74
CA THR A 895 -84.34 -48.80 -30.13
C THR A 895 -82.84 -49.05 -29.89
N ASN A 896 -81.96 -48.27 -30.51
CA ASN A 896 -80.52 -48.40 -30.34
C ASN A 896 -79.98 -47.35 -29.38
N SER A 897 -80.52 -46.13 -29.41
CA SER A 897 -80.04 -45.02 -28.58
C SER A 897 -80.69 -44.93 -27.19
N LEU A 898 -81.78 -45.66 -26.95
CA LEU A 898 -82.39 -45.82 -25.62
C LEU A 898 -82.15 -47.25 -25.13
N GLN A 899 -81.75 -47.44 -23.87
CA GLN A 899 -81.39 -48.77 -23.34
C GLN A 899 -81.89 -49.07 -21.92
N GLY A 900 -81.93 -50.37 -21.60
CA GLY A 900 -82.40 -50.95 -20.34
C GLY A 900 -83.92 -50.81 -20.13
N ASN A 901 -84.39 -50.88 -18.89
CA ASN A 901 -85.79 -50.54 -18.57
C ASN A 901 -85.94 -49.01 -18.52
N ILE A 902 -87.08 -48.49 -18.97
CA ILE A 902 -87.42 -47.06 -18.90
C ILE A 902 -88.52 -46.81 -17.85
N LEU A 903 -88.26 -45.87 -16.94
CA LEU A 903 -89.26 -45.23 -16.09
C LEU A 903 -89.45 -43.79 -16.58
N SER A 904 -90.59 -43.46 -17.18
CA SER A 904 -90.87 -42.14 -17.73
C SER A 904 -92.12 -41.53 -17.13
N ASP A 905 -91.94 -40.49 -16.31
CA ASP A 905 -93.04 -39.66 -15.78
C ASP A 905 -93.22 -38.36 -16.58
N ALA A 906 -92.33 -38.10 -17.56
CA ALA A 906 -92.42 -37.00 -18.52
C ALA A 906 -92.58 -37.50 -19.97
N GLN A 907 -92.10 -36.77 -20.99
CA GLN A 907 -92.28 -37.17 -22.39
C GLN A 907 -91.12 -38.02 -22.92
N LEU A 908 -91.46 -39.21 -23.43
CA LEU A 908 -90.54 -40.15 -24.05
C LEU A 908 -90.89 -40.33 -25.53
N VAL A 909 -89.93 -40.09 -26.42
CA VAL A 909 -90.14 -40.10 -27.88
C VAL A 909 -89.26 -41.14 -28.55
N PHE A 910 -89.87 -42.19 -29.10
CA PHE A 910 -89.18 -43.12 -30.00
C PHE A 910 -89.33 -42.62 -31.44
N ASN A 911 -88.30 -41.96 -31.98
CA ASN A 911 -88.25 -41.51 -33.37
C ASN A 911 -87.67 -42.59 -34.30
N GLN A 912 -88.34 -43.75 -34.32
CA GLN A 912 -87.90 -44.94 -35.02
C GLN A 912 -87.95 -44.77 -36.55
N ILE A 913 -86.80 -44.60 -37.21
CA ILE A 913 -86.70 -44.46 -38.67
C ILE A 913 -86.76 -45.82 -39.37
N SER A 914 -85.98 -46.81 -38.90
CA SER A 914 -85.96 -48.20 -39.35
C SER A 914 -86.64 -49.11 -38.32
N SER A 915 -87.39 -50.14 -38.75
CA SER A 915 -88.10 -51.01 -37.80
C SER A 915 -87.14 -51.72 -36.83
N GLY A 916 -87.48 -51.72 -35.54
CA GLY A 916 -86.66 -52.29 -34.46
C GLY A 916 -87.50 -52.88 -33.33
N THR A 917 -86.83 -53.61 -32.43
CA THR A 917 -87.43 -54.17 -31.22
C THR A 917 -86.88 -53.47 -29.98
N TYR A 918 -87.74 -53.18 -29.00
CA TYR A 918 -87.34 -52.69 -27.69
C TYR A 918 -87.45 -53.81 -26.66
N GLU A 919 -86.31 -54.26 -26.15
CA GLU A 919 -86.22 -55.39 -25.20
C GLU A 919 -86.54 -54.97 -23.74
N GLY A 920 -86.46 -53.68 -23.44
CA GLY A 920 -86.71 -53.13 -22.10
C GLY A 920 -88.18 -52.93 -21.76
N ILE A 921 -88.51 -52.98 -20.46
CA ILE A 921 -89.84 -52.61 -19.96
C ILE A 921 -89.94 -51.08 -19.92
N ILE A 922 -91.00 -50.52 -20.52
CA ILE A 922 -91.35 -49.09 -20.41
C ILE A 922 -92.47 -48.95 -19.36
N SER A 923 -92.31 -48.02 -18.44
CA SER A 923 -93.20 -47.78 -17.29
C SER A 923 -93.24 -46.31 -16.89
N GLY A 924 -94.13 -45.92 -15.98
CA GLY A 924 -94.28 -44.53 -15.48
C GLY A 924 -95.56 -43.85 -15.93
N GLY A 925 -95.84 -42.66 -15.38
CA GLY A 925 -97.07 -41.89 -15.64
C GLY A 925 -97.00 -40.93 -16.86
N GLY A 926 -95.91 -40.97 -17.62
CA GLY A 926 -95.58 -40.02 -18.67
C GLY A 926 -96.21 -40.30 -20.05
N ASN A 927 -95.86 -39.45 -21.02
CA ASN A 927 -96.35 -39.53 -22.40
C ASN A 927 -95.34 -40.25 -23.31
N LEU A 928 -95.68 -41.48 -23.73
CA LEU A 928 -94.96 -42.20 -24.78
C LEU A 928 -95.43 -41.77 -26.17
N VAL A 929 -94.51 -41.32 -27.03
CA VAL A 929 -94.78 -40.86 -28.39
C VAL A 929 -93.93 -41.63 -29.41
N LYS A 930 -94.58 -42.19 -30.44
CA LYS A 930 -93.92 -42.82 -31.58
C LYS A 930 -93.82 -41.82 -32.75
N GLN A 931 -92.61 -41.58 -33.24
CA GLN A 931 -92.30 -40.80 -34.44
C GLN A 931 -91.47 -41.65 -35.42
N GLY A 932 -91.28 -41.18 -36.66
CA GLY A 932 -90.57 -41.92 -37.71
C GLY A 932 -91.38 -43.07 -38.34
N ILE A 933 -90.92 -43.56 -39.50
CA ILE A 933 -91.66 -44.51 -40.35
C ILE A 933 -91.48 -46.00 -40.00
N GLY A 934 -90.44 -46.34 -39.24
CA GLY A 934 -90.16 -47.72 -38.83
C GLY A 934 -91.16 -48.22 -37.78
N MET A 935 -91.37 -49.53 -37.70
CA MET A 935 -92.16 -50.13 -36.61
C MET A 935 -91.34 -50.16 -35.32
N LEU A 936 -91.94 -49.73 -34.20
CA LEU A 936 -91.43 -49.99 -32.86
C LEU A 936 -92.12 -51.26 -32.34
N THR A 937 -91.34 -52.30 -32.04
CA THR A 937 -91.85 -53.58 -31.54
C THR A 937 -91.45 -53.74 -30.07
N PRO A 938 -92.33 -53.50 -29.09
CA PRO A 938 -92.01 -53.80 -27.70
C PRO A 938 -91.97 -55.33 -27.48
N MET A 939 -90.99 -55.81 -26.70
CA MET A 939 -91.01 -57.17 -26.14
C MET A 939 -92.29 -57.35 -25.31
N LEU A 940 -93.01 -58.47 -25.48
CA LEU A 940 -94.39 -58.60 -25.03
C LEU A 940 -94.50 -58.91 -23.52
N SER A 941 -94.36 -57.89 -22.69
CA SER A 941 -94.60 -57.92 -21.23
C SER A 941 -95.53 -56.77 -20.81
N LEU A 942 -96.31 -56.98 -19.75
CA LEU A 942 -97.53 -56.21 -19.41
C LEU A 942 -97.35 -54.69 -19.44
N ILE A 943 -98.14 -54.03 -20.30
CA ILE A 943 -98.59 -52.65 -20.09
C ILE A 943 -99.57 -52.64 -18.91
N ASN A 944 -99.47 -51.65 -18.01
CA ASN A 944 -100.44 -51.39 -16.96
C ASN A 944 -100.47 -49.90 -16.59
#